data_AF-A0A2D5ERA3-F1
#
_entry.id   AF-A0A2D5ERA3-F1
#
_cell.length_a   1.000
_cell.length_b   1.000
_cell.length_c   1.000
_cell.angle_alpha   90.00
_cell.angle_beta   90.00
_cell.angle_gamma   90.00
#
_symmetry.space_group_name_H-M   'P 1'
#
loop_
_entity.id
_entity.type
_entity.pdbx_description
1 polymer ?
#
loop_
_entity_poly.entity_id
_entity_poly.type
_entity_poly.pdbx_seq_one_letter_code
_entity_poly.pdbx_strand_id
1 'polypeptide(L)'
;MSAQAEASAAEAPAKETAGKKKAGGGKGPLGRWLAKLRDDPNPILVKELRTIFRTKLFIRFLYLSTGLVGLIVLSGGAAVASESLAPAQVGQIVFQIFFSIALSIICLVAPAHAATSLTGEKETGTYESLILTGMDPARIVLGKFLASYAVFTLVIVAFSPIVGIAFLFGGISPWHVLLGFYGLLLVLGPAVAFGVAVSARLRSTRVSILLALIVFVPMSFFSTLILTALGEAAERSWGLSMSGPFWFTEALASRIGELDTLLLLGVLPLYVFGMMVWFLLASAIAGVRPAAEDRSTPFKLWSLVAVAGQVIILFGLQTLWDTSDQAEGGVAMNIFAAFPILFLALLFVNEPPLPPRLWELRMEEKGKLRRAFSIFGPGAAPTTRFGALMVLVATFGSAGASALGYHLFHPGHRNLMDADVGLLTTALGTASVCLFALTFGAWLRVVLRSGIASRVLTLAVLLAMVIVPLLMAVILDPDSLDDIDDDDAPLLVRLTPFMHFILGMEIADDGDTWRFVEVAVTVAVYGLAALFFWGLLEARVRKVAGLVKEQRAAREKRAEEAAAQRTSFAPPASPEAIAEAAAHAGVADAAAAAAVVAAAEGEGDLEPGAPGPEPVARDASGGGEGGRSPLDSDDAGGDDAGSDATSPPGEGGGGRAGDAGGDGAEGAPADGAPGSGEGDPEGDGRR
;
A
#
# COMPACT_ATOMS: atom_id res chain seq x y z
N MET A 1 -36.11 -60.79 28.80
CA MET A 1 -35.61 -62.17 28.95
C MET A 1 -34.68 -62.45 27.76
N SER A 2 -33.63 -63.27 27.93
CA SER A 2 -32.81 -63.94 26.88
C SER A 2 -32.62 -63.20 25.53
N ALA A 3 -31.48 -62.63 25.16
CA ALA A 3 -30.09 -63.15 25.16
C ALA A 3 -29.88 -64.42 24.29
N GLN A 4 -28.87 -64.36 23.39
CA GLN A 4 -28.39 -65.42 22.46
C GLN A 4 -29.41 -65.88 21.39
N ALA A 5 -29.05 -66.32 20.17
CA ALA A 5 -27.84 -66.24 19.32
C ALA A 5 -28.35 -66.26 17.82
N GLU A 6 -27.62 -66.35 16.70
CA GLU A 6 -26.23 -66.61 16.26
C GLU A 6 -25.86 -65.58 15.16
N ALA A 7 -24.63 -65.23 14.75
CA ALA A 7 -23.26 -65.82 14.69
C ALA A 7 -22.85 -66.37 13.30
N SER A 8 -21.69 -65.91 12.79
CA SER A 8 -20.94 -66.41 11.60
C SER A 8 -21.57 -66.18 10.20
N ALA A 9 -20.83 -65.91 9.11
CA ALA A 9 -19.53 -65.25 8.89
C ALA A 9 -19.39 -64.81 7.41
N ALA A 10 -18.41 -63.93 7.16
CA ALA A 10 -17.73 -63.61 5.89
C ALA A 10 -18.35 -64.00 4.51
N GLU A 11 -18.64 -63.01 3.67
CA GLU A 11 -17.95 -62.87 2.36
C GLU A 11 -18.13 -61.48 1.71
N ALA A 12 -17.11 -61.10 0.93
CA ALA A 12 -17.12 -60.06 -0.10
C ALA A 12 -16.32 -60.63 -1.29
N PRO A 13 -16.51 -60.20 -2.58
CA PRO A 13 -17.02 -58.89 -3.00
C PRO A 13 -18.07 -58.90 -4.14
N ALA A 14 -18.68 -57.74 -4.41
CA ALA A 14 -19.53 -57.51 -5.59
C ALA A 14 -19.02 -56.32 -6.43
N LYS A 15 -19.04 -56.47 -7.76
CA LYS A 15 -18.28 -55.63 -8.71
C LYS A 15 -18.94 -54.27 -9.03
N GLU A 16 -18.06 -53.32 -9.34
CA GLU A 16 -18.31 -52.12 -10.12
C GLU A 16 -19.01 -52.43 -11.47
N THR A 17 -20.07 -51.67 -11.81
CA THR A 17 -20.53 -51.46 -13.19
C THR A 17 -20.99 -50.01 -13.38
N ALA A 18 -20.46 -49.32 -14.39
CA ALA A 18 -20.60 -47.85 -14.53
C ALA A 18 -21.94 -47.37 -15.15
N GLY A 19 -22.70 -46.58 -14.40
CA GLY A 19 -23.99 -45.97 -14.81
C GLY A 19 -23.90 -44.56 -15.39
N LYS A 20 -23.35 -44.40 -16.61
CA LYS A 20 -23.43 -43.23 -17.52
C LYS A 20 -23.66 -41.81 -16.93
N LYS A 21 -22.59 -41.00 -16.95
CA LYS A 21 -22.69 -39.51 -16.98
C LYS A 21 -23.59 -39.04 -18.13
N LYS A 22 -24.56 -38.13 -17.89
CA LYS A 22 -24.98 -37.08 -18.86
C LYS A 22 -25.92 -36.01 -18.25
N ALA A 23 -25.34 -34.99 -17.60
CA ALA A 23 -26.00 -33.69 -17.32
C ALA A 23 -24.99 -32.51 -17.25
N GLY A 24 -23.77 -32.72 -17.76
CA GLY A 24 -22.68 -31.75 -17.67
C GLY A 24 -22.78 -30.64 -18.71
N GLY A 25 -23.67 -29.67 -18.51
CA GLY A 25 -23.67 -28.43 -19.29
C GLY A 25 -22.33 -27.71 -19.15
N GLY A 26 -21.56 -27.65 -20.23
CA GLY A 26 -20.13 -27.30 -20.24
C GLY A 26 -19.81 -25.84 -19.96
N LYS A 27 -20.10 -25.35 -18.74
CA LYS A 27 -19.65 -24.03 -18.29
C LYS A 27 -18.11 -23.96 -18.35
N GLY A 28 -17.61 -23.07 -19.20
CA GLY A 28 -16.19 -22.75 -19.32
C GLY A 28 -15.57 -22.28 -17.99
N PRO A 29 -14.24 -22.05 -17.93
CA PRO A 29 -13.57 -21.65 -16.68
C PRO A 29 -14.24 -20.42 -16.03
N LEU A 30 -14.58 -19.41 -16.84
CA LEU A 30 -15.33 -18.22 -16.41
C LEU A 30 -16.72 -18.58 -15.84
N GLY A 31 -17.47 -19.46 -16.50
CA GLY A 31 -18.80 -19.88 -16.05
C GLY A 31 -18.79 -20.73 -14.77
N ARG A 32 -17.69 -21.45 -14.48
CA ARG A 32 -17.47 -22.13 -13.19
C ARG A 32 -17.02 -21.16 -12.10
N TRP A 33 -16.21 -20.15 -12.43
CA TRP A 33 -15.82 -19.08 -11.52
C TRP A 33 -17.02 -18.22 -11.09
N LEU A 34 -17.85 -17.77 -12.05
CA LEU A 34 -19.10 -17.05 -11.81
C LEU A 34 -20.11 -17.88 -11.00
N ALA A 35 -20.24 -19.18 -11.28
CA ALA A 35 -21.05 -20.07 -10.46
C ALA A 35 -20.52 -20.09 -9.01
N LYS A 36 -19.21 -20.27 -8.79
CA LYS A 36 -18.63 -20.27 -7.44
C LYS A 36 -18.86 -18.94 -6.70
N LEU A 37 -18.77 -17.78 -7.35
CA LEU A 37 -19.08 -16.49 -6.71
C LEU A 37 -20.55 -16.34 -6.30
N ARG A 38 -21.48 -16.94 -7.04
CA ARG A 38 -22.92 -16.95 -6.74
C ARG A 38 -23.27 -17.98 -5.66
N ASP A 39 -22.61 -19.12 -5.69
CA ASP A 39 -22.95 -20.31 -4.90
C ASP A 39 -22.18 -20.37 -3.55
N ASP A 40 -21.02 -19.71 -3.44
CA ASP A 40 -20.25 -19.44 -2.20
C ASP A 40 -19.80 -17.95 -2.14
N PRO A 41 -20.75 -17.01 -2.01
CA PRO A 41 -20.44 -15.58 -1.89
C PRO A 41 -19.62 -15.31 -0.63
N ASN A 42 -18.73 -14.32 -0.66
CA ASN A 42 -17.91 -13.98 0.50
C ASN A 42 -18.81 -13.59 1.71
N PRO A 43 -18.78 -14.33 2.84
CA PRO A 43 -19.71 -14.10 3.95
C PRO A 43 -19.53 -12.72 4.58
N ILE A 44 -18.32 -12.14 4.53
CA ILE A 44 -18.06 -10.77 5.01
C ILE A 44 -18.74 -9.75 4.09
N LEU A 45 -18.66 -9.92 2.77
CA LEU A 45 -19.38 -9.04 1.83
C LEU A 45 -20.89 -9.05 2.09
N VAL A 46 -21.47 -10.23 2.33
CA VAL A 46 -22.90 -10.39 2.65
C VAL A 46 -23.25 -9.78 4.02
N LYS A 47 -22.39 -9.95 5.04
CA LYS A 47 -22.53 -9.33 6.38
C LYS A 47 -22.53 -7.79 6.29
N GLU A 48 -21.52 -7.20 5.64
CA GLU A 48 -21.34 -5.75 5.59
C GLU A 48 -22.49 -5.08 4.80
N LEU A 49 -22.80 -5.57 3.58
CA LEU A 49 -23.90 -5.01 2.79
C LEU A 49 -25.25 -5.13 3.51
N ARG A 50 -25.55 -6.29 4.14
CA ARG A 50 -26.78 -6.47 4.94
C ARG A 50 -26.83 -5.51 6.11
N THR A 51 -25.70 -5.22 6.76
CA THR A 51 -25.61 -4.27 7.88
C THR A 51 -25.92 -2.84 7.43
N ILE A 52 -25.38 -2.42 6.28
CA ILE A 52 -25.58 -1.09 5.72
C ILE A 52 -27.05 -0.87 5.30
N PHE A 53 -27.66 -1.83 4.61
CA PHE A 53 -29.08 -1.75 4.22
C PHE A 53 -30.06 -1.98 5.37
N ARG A 54 -29.62 -2.45 6.55
CA ARG A 54 -30.50 -2.67 7.72
C ARG A 54 -31.16 -1.39 8.22
N THR A 55 -30.55 -0.23 7.97
CA THR A 55 -30.97 1.05 8.56
C THR A 55 -31.37 2.04 7.46
N LYS A 56 -32.53 2.67 7.59
CA LYS A 56 -33.01 3.74 6.67
C LYS A 56 -32.06 4.94 6.55
N LEU A 57 -31.03 5.04 7.41
CA LEU A 57 -30.00 6.06 7.40
C LEU A 57 -29.21 6.08 6.08
N PHE A 58 -28.82 4.92 5.53
CA PHE A 58 -28.08 4.88 4.26
C PHE A 58 -28.93 5.41 3.09
N ILE A 59 -30.21 5.03 3.05
CA ILE A 59 -31.17 5.52 2.05
C ILE A 59 -31.40 7.03 2.19
N ARG A 60 -31.52 7.55 3.43
CA ARG A 60 -31.62 9.00 3.69
C ARG A 60 -30.37 9.76 3.25
N PHE A 61 -29.18 9.22 3.56
CA PHE A 61 -27.91 9.78 3.11
C PHE A 61 -27.84 9.83 1.58
N LEU A 62 -28.23 8.75 0.90
CA LEU A 62 -28.23 8.65 -0.56
C LEU A 62 -29.14 9.70 -1.22
N TYR A 63 -30.37 9.88 -0.71
CA TYR A 63 -31.26 10.94 -1.20
C TYR A 63 -30.72 12.35 -0.91
N LEU A 64 -30.16 12.58 0.29
CA LEU A 64 -29.64 13.89 0.68
C LEU A 64 -28.39 14.28 -0.13
N SER A 65 -27.47 13.34 -0.36
CA SER A 65 -26.26 13.60 -1.17
C SER A 65 -26.60 13.79 -2.64
N THR A 66 -27.50 12.97 -3.20
CA THR A 66 -27.99 13.13 -4.58
C THR A 66 -28.72 14.46 -4.76
N GLY A 67 -29.56 14.87 -3.80
CA GLY A 67 -30.23 16.17 -3.82
C GLY A 67 -29.28 17.35 -3.70
N LEU A 68 -28.26 17.26 -2.83
CA LEU A 68 -27.25 18.30 -2.66
C LEU A 68 -26.35 18.45 -3.90
N VAL A 69 -25.85 17.34 -4.46
CA VAL A 69 -25.06 17.38 -5.71
C VAL A 69 -25.92 17.90 -6.86
N GLY A 70 -27.18 17.48 -6.94
CA GLY A 70 -28.14 18.00 -7.92
C GLY A 70 -28.35 19.52 -7.81
N LEU A 71 -28.52 20.04 -6.58
CA LEU A 71 -28.64 21.48 -6.33
C LEU A 71 -27.38 22.25 -6.73
N ILE A 72 -26.20 21.76 -6.36
CA ILE A 72 -24.92 22.41 -6.70
C ILE A 72 -24.75 22.45 -8.23
N VAL A 73 -25.00 21.34 -8.93
CA VAL A 73 -24.88 21.24 -10.39
C VAL A 73 -25.92 22.11 -11.11
N LEU A 74 -27.15 22.21 -10.59
CA LEU A 74 -28.15 23.16 -11.07
C LEU A 74 -27.72 24.61 -10.88
N SER A 75 -27.13 24.97 -9.73
CA SER A 75 -26.63 26.33 -9.50
C SER A 75 -25.42 26.68 -10.36
N GLY A 76 -24.50 25.75 -10.59
CA GLY A 76 -23.36 25.94 -11.49
C GLY A 76 -23.81 26.08 -12.95
N GLY A 77 -24.72 25.22 -13.40
CA GLY A 77 -25.32 25.31 -14.73
C GLY A 77 -26.13 26.59 -14.94
N ALA A 78 -26.86 27.06 -13.92
CA ALA A 78 -27.59 28.33 -13.99
C ALA A 78 -26.65 29.55 -14.03
N ALA A 79 -25.50 29.51 -13.35
CA ALA A 79 -24.49 30.56 -13.44
C ALA A 79 -23.87 30.61 -14.85
N VAL A 80 -23.40 29.47 -15.38
CA VAL A 80 -22.79 29.38 -16.72
C VAL A 80 -23.82 29.71 -17.82
N ALA A 81 -25.08 29.31 -17.67
CA ALA A 81 -26.16 29.66 -18.59
C ALA A 81 -26.62 31.13 -18.50
N SER A 82 -26.09 31.93 -17.57
CA SER A 82 -26.30 33.38 -17.52
C SER A 82 -25.29 34.16 -18.38
N GLU A 83 -24.21 33.52 -18.80
CA GLU A 83 -23.26 34.03 -19.79
C GLU A 83 -23.75 33.78 -21.21
N SER A 84 -23.32 34.59 -22.18
CA SER A 84 -23.75 34.49 -23.58
C SER A 84 -23.01 33.39 -24.37
N LEU A 85 -22.93 32.18 -23.80
CA LEU A 85 -22.27 31.01 -24.36
C LEU A 85 -23.22 30.21 -25.27
N ALA A 86 -22.66 29.39 -26.17
CA ALA A 86 -23.46 28.48 -26.97
C ALA A 86 -24.01 27.33 -26.07
N PRO A 87 -25.27 26.88 -26.23
CA PRO A 87 -25.85 25.84 -25.37
C PRO A 87 -25.01 24.55 -25.29
N ALA A 88 -24.36 24.15 -26.38
CA ALA A 88 -23.46 23.00 -26.38
C ALA A 88 -22.24 23.16 -25.43
N GLN A 89 -21.69 24.37 -25.33
CA GLN A 89 -20.59 24.69 -24.39
C GLN A 89 -21.10 24.66 -22.94
N VAL A 90 -22.29 25.22 -22.68
CA VAL A 90 -22.95 25.15 -21.37
C VAL A 90 -23.14 23.68 -20.94
N GLY A 91 -23.56 22.80 -21.86
CA GLY A 91 -23.66 21.36 -21.63
C GLY A 91 -22.32 20.73 -21.22
N GLN A 92 -21.27 20.94 -22.02
CA GLN A 92 -19.91 20.45 -21.75
C GLN A 92 -19.38 20.93 -20.39
N ILE A 93 -19.57 22.21 -20.04
CA ILE A 93 -19.14 22.78 -18.76
C ILE A 93 -19.92 22.16 -17.58
N VAL A 94 -21.25 22.00 -17.70
CA VAL A 94 -22.08 21.35 -16.66
C VAL A 94 -21.64 19.89 -16.41
N PHE A 95 -21.22 19.18 -17.45
CA PHE A 95 -20.64 17.83 -17.33
C PHE A 95 -19.30 17.82 -16.61
N GLN A 96 -18.36 18.71 -16.99
CA GLN A 96 -17.06 18.83 -16.29
C GLN A 96 -17.26 19.18 -14.81
N ILE A 97 -18.19 20.10 -14.50
CA ILE A 97 -18.58 20.46 -13.13
C ILE A 97 -19.14 19.23 -12.37
N PHE A 98 -20.12 18.53 -12.94
CA PHE A 98 -20.72 17.35 -12.31
C PHE A 98 -19.69 16.26 -12.01
N PHE A 99 -18.87 15.88 -13.00
CA PHE A 99 -17.90 14.81 -12.84
C PHE A 99 -16.73 15.20 -11.92
N SER A 100 -16.29 16.47 -11.93
CA SER A 100 -15.26 16.97 -11.00
C SER A 100 -15.75 17.03 -9.55
N ILE A 101 -17.01 17.41 -9.31
CA ILE A 101 -17.63 17.36 -7.98
C ILE A 101 -17.76 15.90 -7.50
N ALA A 102 -18.26 15.01 -8.36
CA ALA A 102 -18.40 13.59 -8.03
C ALA A 102 -17.04 12.94 -7.70
N LEU A 103 -16.00 13.24 -8.50
CA LEU A 103 -14.63 12.81 -8.24
C LEU A 103 -14.09 13.33 -6.90
N SER A 104 -14.27 14.62 -6.62
CA SER A 104 -13.85 15.24 -5.36
C SER A 104 -14.51 14.58 -4.14
N ILE A 105 -15.81 14.29 -4.22
CA ILE A 105 -16.56 13.58 -3.17
C ILE A 105 -16.03 12.15 -2.99
N ILE A 106 -15.72 11.43 -4.06
CA ILE A 106 -15.15 10.07 -3.99
C ILE A 106 -13.76 10.10 -3.36
N CYS A 107 -12.86 10.96 -3.83
CA CYS A 107 -11.49 11.08 -3.32
C CYS A 107 -11.43 11.52 -1.85
N LEU A 108 -12.42 12.27 -1.36
CA LEU A 108 -12.54 12.64 0.05
C LEU A 108 -13.17 11.52 0.89
N VAL A 109 -14.34 11.00 0.50
CA VAL A 109 -15.19 10.18 1.36
C VAL A 109 -14.86 8.68 1.27
N ALA A 110 -14.47 8.17 0.10
CA ALA A 110 -14.17 6.75 -0.08
C ALA A 110 -12.95 6.24 0.73
N PRO A 111 -11.77 6.92 0.74
CA PRO A 111 -10.63 6.44 1.52
C PRO A 111 -10.89 6.60 3.02
N ALA A 112 -11.60 7.66 3.45
CA ALA A 112 -11.98 7.88 4.84
C ALA A 112 -12.94 6.80 5.36
N HIS A 113 -13.99 6.45 4.60
CA HIS A 113 -14.89 5.36 4.93
C HIS A 113 -14.14 4.02 5.00
N ALA A 114 -13.37 3.69 3.96
CA ALA A 114 -12.58 2.46 3.91
C ALA A 114 -11.53 2.37 5.04
N ALA A 115 -11.00 3.50 5.51
CA ALA A 115 -10.08 3.60 6.65
C ALA A 115 -10.70 3.23 8.01
N THR A 116 -12.04 3.15 8.10
CA THR A 116 -12.74 2.64 9.29
C THR A 116 -12.93 1.12 9.28
N SER A 117 -12.80 0.48 8.11
CA SER A 117 -13.40 -0.84 7.85
C SER A 117 -12.83 -2.01 8.69
N LEU A 118 -11.53 -1.95 9.05
CA LEU A 118 -10.89 -2.88 9.99
C LEU A 118 -10.58 -2.24 11.36
N THR A 119 -10.45 -0.91 11.44
CA THR A 119 -10.15 -0.22 12.71
C THR A 119 -11.35 -0.10 13.62
N GLY A 120 -12.57 0.02 13.08
CA GLY A 120 -13.80 -0.13 13.87
C GLY A 120 -13.92 -1.51 14.51
N GLU A 121 -13.47 -2.58 13.84
CA GLU A 121 -13.44 -3.93 14.44
C GLU A 121 -12.34 -4.07 15.51
N LYS A 122 -11.23 -3.35 15.39
CA LYS A 122 -10.18 -3.29 16.43
C LYS A 122 -10.62 -2.50 17.66
N GLU A 123 -11.22 -1.32 17.48
CA GLU A 123 -11.72 -0.47 18.56
C GLU A 123 -12.96 -1.07 19.26
N THR A 124 -13.76 -1.91 18.59
CA THR A 124 -14.85 -2.69 19.21
C THR A 124 -14.43 -4.06 19.75
N GLY A 125 -13.14 -4.42 19.69
CA GLY A 125 -12.63 -5.72 20.16
C GLY A 125 -13.06 -6.95 19.34
N THR A 126 -13.78 -6.76 18.23
CA THR A 126 -14.30 -7.85 17.38
C THR A 126 -13.24 -8.43 16.41
N TYR A 127 -12.13 -7.70 16.20
CA TYR A 127 -11.05 -8.10 15.29
C TYR A 127 -10.38 -9.43 15.65
N GLU A 128 -10.11 -9.70 16.93
CA GLU A 128 -9.47 -10.96 17.35
C GLU A 128 -10.42 -12.15 17.15
N SER A 129 -11.71 -11.97 17.45
CA SER A 129 -12.76 -12.97 17.14
C SER A 129 -12.84 -13.27 15.65
N LEU A 130 -12.71 -12.27 14.78
CA LEU A 130 -12.69 -12.45 13.33
C LEU A 130 -11.49 -13.28 12.86
N ILE A 131 -10.28 -13.06 13.40
CA ILE A 131 -9.09 -13.86 13.08
C ILE A 131 -9.25 -15.31 13.57
N LEU A 132 -9.82 -15.50 14.77
CA LEU A 132 -10.06 -16.83 15.34
C LEU A 132 -11.08 -17.68 14.56
N THR A 133 -11.83 -17.11 13.61
CA THR A 133 -12.70 -17.90 12.70
C THR A 133 -11.94 -18.83 11.74
N GLY A 134 -10.61 -18.71 11.64
CA GLY A 134 -9.80 -19.49 10.71
C GLY A 134 -9.96 -19.09 9.23
N MET A 135 -10.63 -17.96 8.95
CA MET A 135 -10.79 -17.44 7.60
C MET A 135 -9.48 -16.89 7.04
N ASP A 136 -9.15 -17.22 5.79
CA ASP A 136 -7.97 -16.67 5.11
C ASP A 136 -7.98 -15.12 5.07
N PRO A 137 -6.87 -14.44 5.44
CA PRO A 137 -6.78 -12.99 5.43
C PRO A 137 -7.09 -12.29 4.10
N ALA A 138 -6.92 -12.94 2.95
CA ALA A 138 -7.34 -12.36 1.66
C ALA A 138 -8.87 -12.40 1.50
N ARG A 139 -9.57 -13.44 1.98
CA ARG A 139 -11.05 -13.44 2.01
C ARG A 139 -11.59 -12.33 2.92
N ILE A 140 -10.92 -12.04 4.04
CA ILE A 140 -11.25 -10.93 4.94
C ILE A 140 -11.07 -9.57 4.22
N VAL A 141 -9.87 -9.28 3.72
CA VAL A 141 -9.54 -8.01 3.07
C VAL A 141 -10.39 -7.75 1.83
N LEU A 142 -10.57 -8.76 0.96
CA LEU A 142 -11.40 -8.63 -0.24
C LEU A 142 -12.87 -8.45 0.11
N GLY A 143 -13.36 -9.01 1.21
CA GLY A 143 -14.73 -8.78 1.69
C GLY A 143 -14.97 -7.32 2.08
N LYS A 144 -14.05 -6.74 2.85
CA LYS A 144 -14.09 -5.33 3.30
C LYS A 144 -13.92 -4.35 2.13
N PHE A 145 -13.02 -4.65 1.19
CA PHE A 145 -12.83 -3.88 -0.04
C PHE A 145 -14.08 -3.91 -0.92
N LEU A 146 -14.59 -5.10 -1.29
CA LEU A 146 -15.76 -5.22 -2.17
C LEU A 146 -17.02 -4.62 -1.55
N ALA A 147 -17.21 -4.71 -0.23
CA ALA A 147 -18.34 -4.08 0.44
C ALA A 147 -18.27 -2.55 0.34
N SER A 148 -17.11 -1.96 0.62
CA SER A 148 -16.90 -0.52 0.51
C SER A 148 -17.01 -0.04 -0.94
N TYR A 149 -16.40 -0.76 -1.89
CA TYR A 149 -16.46 -0.43 -3.31
C TYR A 149 -17.91 -0.44 -3.82
N ALA A 150 -18.66 -1.52 -3.56
CA ALA A 150 -20.06 -1.64 -3.98
C ALA A 150 -20.97 -0.53 -3.39
N VAL A 151 -20.72 -0.09 -2.16
CA VAL A 151 -21.45 1.03 -1.54
C VAL A 151 -21.23 2.32 -2.33
N PHE A 152 -19.99 2.66 -2.70
CA PHE A 152 -19.72 3.84 -3.51
C PHE A 152 -20.12 3.69 -4.97
N THR A 153 -20.07 2.48 -5.56
CA THR A 153 -20.69 2.19 -6.86
C THR A 153 -22.18 2.54 -6.86
N LEU A 154 -22.90 2.24 -5.77
CA LEU A 154 -24.31 2.60 -5.64
C LEU A 154 -24.54 4.11 -5.45
N VAL A 155 -23.61 4.83 -4.81
CA VAL A 155 -23.65 6.30 -4.77
C VAL A 155 -23.44 6.90 -6.16
N ILE A 156 -22.47 6.39 -6.93
CA ILE A 156 -22.21 6.80 -8.32
C ILE A 156 -23.44 6.54 -9.20
N VAL A 157 -24.06 5.36 -9.10
CA VAL A 157 -25.30 5.03 -9.83
C VAL A 157 -26.47 5.93 -9.39
N ALA A 158 -26.57 6.29 -8.11
CA ALA A 158 -27.60 7.23 -7.64
C ALA A 158 -27.42 8.66 -8.17
N PHE A 159 -26.20 9.06 -8.54
CA PHE A 159 -25.94 10.34 -9.21
C PHE A 159 -26.28 10.32 -10.73
N SER A 160 -26.54 9.15 -11.33
CA SER A 160 -26.86 8.99 -12.75
C SER A 160 -28.04 9.85 -13.27
N PRO A 161 -29.10 10.17 -12.51
CA PRO A 161 -30.14 11.09 -12.98
C PRO A 161 -29.69 12.55 -13.11
N ILE A 162 -28.67 12.97 -12.34
CA ILE A 162 -28.23 14.38 -12.27
C ILE A 162 -27.55 14.79 -13.58
N VAL A 163 -26.66 13.96 -14.11
CA VAL A 163 -25.99 14.21 -15.41
C VAL A 163 -26.97 14.25 -16.59
N GLY A 164 -28.20 13.75 -16.41
CA GLY A 164 -29.29 13.95 -17.36
C GLY A 164 -29.62 15.42 -17.66
N ILE A 165 -29.28 16.34 -16.75
CA ILE A 165 -29.41 17.79 -16.93
C ILE A 165 -28.46 18.30 -18.03
N ALA A 166 -27.25 17.73 -18.15
CA ALA A 166 -26.27 18.18 -19.14
C ALA A 166 -26.74 17.90 -20.58
N PHE A 167 -27.42 16.77 -20.82
CA PHE A 167 -28.03 16.47 -22.13
C PHE A 167 -29.10 17.49 -22.56
N LEU A 168 -29.71 18.21 -21.62
CA LEU A 168 -30.77 19.18 -21.91
C LEU A 168 -30.25 20.45 -22.61
N PHE A 169 -28.95 20.76 -22.46
CA PHE A 169 -28.26 21.86 -23.14
C PHE A 169 -27.59 21.42 -24.45
N GLY A 170 -27.40 20.12 -24.67
CA GLY A 170 -26.71 19.54 -25.83
C GLY A 170 -25.20 19.40 -25.63
N GLY A 171 -24.45 19.33 -26.74
CA GLY A 171 -22.98 19.23 -26.74
C GLY A 171 -22.37 17.90 -26.29
N ILE A 172 -23.18 16.94 -25.80
CA ILE A 172 -22.69 15.69 -25.19
C ILE A 172 -23.41 14.46 -25.73
N SER A 173 -22.66 13.54 -26.33
CA SER A 173 -23.13 12.18 -26.63
C SER A 173 -23.18 11.31 -25.36
N PRO A 174 -24.17 10.41 -25.17
CA PRO A 174 -24.26 9.51 -24.02
C PRO A 174 -23.00 8.69 -23.71
N TRP A 175 -22.13 8.47 -24.70
CA TRP A 175 -20.88 7.74 -24.51
C TRP A 175 -19.93 8.44 -23.51
N HIS A 176 -19.81 9.77 -23.56
CA HIS A 176 -18.99 10.55 -22.62
C HIS A 176 -19.42 10.31 -21.17
N VAL A 177 -20.73 10.19 -20.92
CA VAL A 177 -21.28 9.95 -19.58
C VAL A 177 -20.95 8.54 -19.09
N LEU A 178 -21.01 7.53 -19.96
CA LEU A 178 -20.56 6.17 -19.63
C LEU A 178 -19.06 6.12 -19.33
N LEU A 179 -18.24 6.84 -20.11
CA LEU A 179 -16.79 6.93 -19.89
C LEU A 179 -16.42 7.74 -18.64
N GLY A 180 -17.15 8.81 -18.32
CA GLY A 180 -17.02 9.54 -17.07
C GLY A 180 -17.30 8.66 -15.86
N PHE A 181 -18.38 7.86 -15.90
CA PHE A 181 -18.67 6.88 -14.85
C PHE A 181 -17.63 5.76 -14.77
N TYR A 182 -17.07 5.30 -15.89
CA TYR A 182 -15.92 4.39 -15.90
C TYR A 182 -14.70 5.00 -15.20
N GLY A 183 -14.37 6.27 -15.49
CA GLY A 183 -13.29 7.00 -14.81
C GLY A 183 -13.50 7.12 -13.30
N LEU A 184 -14.71 7.47 -12.84
CA LEU A 184 -15.03 7.51 -11.41
C LEU A 184 -14.87 6.13 -10.74
N LEU A 185 -15.29 5.04 -11.42
CA LEU A 185 -15.15 3.68 -10.92
C LEU A 185 -13.70 3.19 -10.90
N LEU A 186 -12.86 3.67 -11.82
CA LEU A 186 -11.43 3.41 -11.87
C LEU A 186 -10.72 4.07 -10.67
N VAL A 187 -10.96 5.36 -10.42
CA VAL A 187 -10.38 6.11 -9.28
C VAL A 187 -10.89 5.60 -7.93
N LEU A 188 -12.16 5.17 -7.85
CA LEU A 188 -12.74 4.56 -6.65
C LEU A 188 -11.95 3.33 -6.18
N GLY A 189 -11.32 2.59 -7.11
CA GLY A 189 -10.52 1.42 -6.82
C GLY A 189 -9.38 1.71 -5.84
N PRO A 190 -8.35 2.50 -6.23
CA PRO A 190 -7.27 2.89 -5.34
C PRO A 190 -7.74 3.61 -4.07
N ALA A 191 -8.78 4.45 -4.15
CA ALA A 191 -9.32 5.17 -2.99
C ALA A 191 -9.79 4.20 -1.88
N VAL A 192 -10.62 3.22 -2.23
CA VAL A 192 -11.10 2.21 -1.28
C VAL A 192 -9.96 1.27 -0.85
N ALA A 193 -9.10 0.84 -1.79
CA ALA A 193 -7.98 -0.05 -1.48
C ALA A 193 -6.97 0.61 -0.51
N PHE A 194 -6.73 1.92 -0.64
CA PHE A 194 -5.84 2.69 0.22
C PHE A 194 -6.39 2.78 1.64
N GLY A 195 -7.67 3.15 1.81
CA GLY A 195 -8.31 3.17 3.13
C GLY A 195 -8.28 1.79 3.81
N VAL A 196 -8.58 0.71 3.08
CA VAL A 196 -8.46 -0.66 3.61
C VAL A 196 -7.01 -0.96 4.04
N ALA A 197 -6.00 -0.61 3.23
CA ALA A 197 -4.59 -0.82 3.56
C ALA A 197 -4.09 -0.03 4.79
N VAL A 198 -4.56 1.21 4.95
CA VAL A 198 -4.31 2.03 6.14
C VAL A 198 -4.96 1.38 7.37
N SER A 199 -6.24 1.00 7.27
CA SER A 199 -6.99 0.41 8.38
C SER A 199 -6.47 -0.97 8.83
N ALA A 200 -5.88 -1.74 7.92
CA ALA A 200 -5.24 -3.01 8.22
C ALA A 200 -4.03 -2.83 9.14
N ARG A 201 -3.26 -1.74 8.98
CA ARG A 201 -1.99 -1.50 9.67
C ARG A 201 -2.11 -0.72 10.98
N LEU A 202 -3.05 0.22 11.06
CA LEU A 202 -3.26 1.04 12.25
C LEU A 202 -4.18 0.36 13.27
N ARG A 203 -4.22 0.92 14.50
CA ARG A 203 -5.10 0.45 15.58
C ARG A 203 -6.31 1.34 15.82
N SER A 204 -6.17 2.67 15.72
CA SER A 204 -7.28 3.60 15.94
C SER A 204 -7.91 4.10 14.64
N THR A 205 -9.24 4.22 14.64
CA THR A 205 -10.04 4.72 13.52
C THR A 205 -9.73 6.19 13.23
N ARG A 206 -9.58 7.02 14.27
CA ARG A 206 -9.28 8.46 14.11
C ARG A 206 -7.98 8.71 13.35
N VAL A 207 -6.90 8.03 13.76
CA VAL A 207 -5.59 8.12 13.08
C VAL A 207 -5.66 7.56 11.65
N SER A 208 -6.50 6.54 11.44
CA SER A 208 -6.69 5.93 10.11
C SER A 208 -7.40 6.85 9.13
N ILE A 209 -8.47 7.53 9.56
CA ILE A 209 -9.18 8.53 8.76
C ILE A 209 -8.23 9.70 8.43
N LEU A 210 -7.52 10.23 9.44
CA LEU A 210 -6.60 11.37 9.24
C LEU A 210 -5.48 11.01 8.26
N LEU A 211 -4.81 9.86 8.42
CA LEU A 211 -3.75 9.45 7.50
C LEU A 211 -4.29 9.14 6.09
N ALA A 212 -5.49 8.56 5.99
CA ALA A 212 -6.13 8.29 4.70
C ALA A 212 -6.42 9.60 3.94
N LEU A 213 -6.94 10.61 4.62
CA LEU A 213 -7.23 11.93 4.03
C LEU A 213 -5.96 12.70 3.67
N ILE A 214 -5.02 12.84 4.62
CA ILE A 214 -3.80 13.65 4.46
C ILE A 214 -2.90 13.12 3.33
N VAL A 215 -2.91 11.81 3.06
CA VAL A 215 -2.13 11.23 1.95
C VAL A 215 -2.94 11.13 0.66
N PHE A 216 -4.18 10.63 0.69
CA PHE A 216 -4.91 10.37 -0.55
C PHE A 216 -5.46 11.64 -1.21
N VAL A 217 -5.92 12.64 -0.45
CA VAL A 217 -6.53 13.84 -1.04
C VAL A 217 -5.50 14.65 -1.85
N PRO A 218 -4.31 15.01 -1.31
CA PRO A 218 -3.29 15.71 -2.11
C PRO A 218 -2.76 14.87 -3.29
N MET A 219 -2.60 13.56 -3.10
CA MET A 219 -2.22 12.65 -4.19
C MET A 219 -3.26 12.63 -5.32
N SER A 220 -4.55 12.59 -4.99
CA SER A 220 -5.63 12.64 -5.97
C SER A 220 -5.71 13.99 -6.69
N PHE A 221 -5.50 15.10 -5.97
CA PHE A 221 -5.48 16.44 -6.53
C PHE A 221 -4.31 16.63 -7.52
N PHE A 222 -3.10 16.21 -7.12
CA PHE A 222 -1.94 16.22 -8.01
C PHE A 222 -2.14 15.32 -9.24
N SER A 223 -2.76 14.15 -9.07
CA SER A 223 -3.14 13.28 -10.19
C SER A 223 -4.16 13.92 -11.14
N THR A 224 -5.10 14.75 -10.65
CA THR A 224 -6.02 15.49 -11.51
C THR A 224 -5.37 16.69 -12.22
N LEU A 225 -4.35 17.32 -11.61
CA LEU A 225 -3.55 18.35 -12.29
C LEU A 225 -2.76 17.74 -13.45
N ILE A 226 -2.05 16.62 -13.22
CA ILE A 226 -1.34 15.89 -14.29
C ILE A 226 -2.31 15.46 -15.41
N LEU A 227 -3.48 14.93 -15.05
CA LEU A 227 -4.48 14.52 -16.05
C LEU A 227 -5.02 15.71 -16.85
N THR A 228 -5.16 16.89 -16.25
CA THR A 228 -5.62 18.10 -16.94
C THR A 228 -4.53 18.64 -17.87
N ALA A 229 -3.27 18.71 -17.43
CA ALA A 229 -2.13 19.14 -18.25
C ALA A 229 -1.89 18.19 -19.44
N LEU A 230 -2.04 16.88 -19.24
CA LEU A 230 -2.04 15.91 -20.34
C LEU A 230 -3.22 16.13 -21.31
N GLY A 231 -4.35 16.60 -20.80
CA GLY A 231 -5.50 17.01 -21.60
C GLY A 231 -5.21 18.21 -22.50
N GLU A 232 -4.56 19.25 -21.98
CA GLU A 232 -4.14 20.41 -22.79
C GLU A 232 -3.12 20.02 -23.87
N ALA A 233 -2.25 19.05 -23.60
CA ALA A 233 -1.33 18.49 -24.60
C ALA A 233 -2.07 17.66 -25.66
N ALA A 234 -3.07 16.86 -25.25
CA ALA A 234 -3.93 16.09 -26.15
C ALA A 234 -4.89 16.97 -26.98
N GLU A 235 -5.34 18.11 -26.45
CA GLU A 235 -6.16 19.09 -27.17
C GLU A 235 -5.39 19.64 -28.38
N ARG A 236 -4.12 20.03 -28.17
CA ARG A 236 -3.22 20.56 -29.22
C ARG A 236 -2.84 19.51 -30.27
N SER A 237 -2.67 18.25 -29.88
CA SER A 237 -2.18 17.19 -30.78
C SER A 237 -3.28 16.36 -31.45
N TRP A 238 -4.44 16.20 -30.81
CA TRP A 238 -5.56 15.38 -31.29
C TRP A 238 -6.79 16.20 -31.71
N GLY A 239 -6.77 17.53 -31.57
CA GLY A 239 -7.85 18.42 -32.04
C GLY A 239 -9.17 18.26 -31.27
N LEU A 240 -9.08 17.99 -29.97
CA LEU A 240 -10.24 17.84 -29.07
C LEU A 240 -10.96 19.17 -28.82
N SER A 241 -12.21 19.11 -28.35
CA SER A 241 -13.01 20.30 -28.01
C SER A 241 -13.27 20.47 -26.51
N MET A 242 -13.11 19.42 -25.72
CA MET A 242 -13.39 19.39 -24.28
C MET A 242 -12.11 19.55 -23.45
N SER A 243 -11.86 20.77 -22.98
CA SER A 243 -10.85 21.05 -21.95
C SER A 243 -11.32 20.62 -20.54
N GLY A 244 -10.37 20.42 -19.61
CA GLY A 244 -10.62 20.00 -18.23
C GLY A 244 -10.42 18.49 -17.97
N PRO A 245 -10.49 18.03 -16.70
CA PRO A 245 -9.99 16.71 -16.28
C PRO A 245 -10.69 15.49 -16.91
N PHE A 246 -11.88 15.66 -17.50
CA PHE A 246 -12.60 14.59 -18.22
C PHE A 246 -12.46 14.63 -19.75
N TRP A 247 -11.48 15.36 -20.30
CA TRP A 247 -11.12 15.37 -21.75
C TRP A 247 -11.02 13.97 -22.36
N PHE A 248 -10.51 12.99 -21.59
CA PHE A 248 -10.35 11.60 -22.01
C PHE A 248 -11.68 10.94 -22.43
N THR A 249 -12.81 11.48 -21.98
CA THR A 249 -14.15 11.00 -22.36
C THR A 249 -14.55 11.40 -23.78
N GLU A 250 -13.98 12.47 -24.35
CA GLU A 250 -14.14 12.83 -25.76
C GLU A 250 -13.18 12.01 -26.62
N ALA A 251 -11.89 11.98 -26.26
CA ALA A 251 -10.88 11.22 -27.00
C ALA A 251 -11.25 9.74 -27.16
N LEU A 252 -11.68 9.08 -26.07
CA LEU A 252 -12.14 7.68 -26.09
C LEU A 252 -13.60 7.52 -26.61
N ALA A 253 -14.26 8.60 -27.02
CA ALA A 253 -15.50 8.57 -27.82
C ALA A 253 -15.22 8.66 -29.32
N SER A 254 -14.36 9.60 -29.74
CA SER A 254 -14.05 9.85 -31.15
C SER A 254 -13.01 8.90 -31.72
N ARG A 255 -11.94 8.62 -30.97
CA ARG A 255 -10.74 7.88 -31.43
C ARG A 255 -10.67 6.43 -30.90
N ILE A 256 -11.79 5.83 -30.52
CA ILE A 256 -11.84 4.46 -29.95
C ILE A 256 -11.35 3.35 -30.90
N GLY A 257 -11.24 3.62 -32.20
CA GLY A 257 -10.65 2.70 -33.18
C GLY A 257 -9.12 2.79 -33.29
N GLU A 258 -8.49 3.78 -32.66
CA GLU A 258 -7.08 4.10 -32.82
C GLU A 258 -6.24 3.49 -31.69
N LEU A 259 -5.09 2.91 -32.05
CA LEU A 259 -4.27 2.13 -31.12
C LEU A 259 -3.68 2.99 -30.00
N ASP A 260 -3.36 4.26 -30.30
CA ASP A 260 -2.79 5.22 -29.37
C ASP A 260 -3.76 5.55 -28.22
N THR A 261 -5.00 5.85 -28.57
CA THR A 261 -6.08 6.19 -27.65
C THR A 261 -6.45 4.97 -26.81
N LEU A 262 -6.56 3.79 -27.43
CA LEU A 262 -6.82 2.54 -26.69
C LEU A 262 -5.69 2.19 -25.72
N LEU A 263 -4.43 2.42 -26.07
CA LEU A 263 -3.30 2.10 -25.20
C LEU A 263 -3.11 3.14 -24.09
N LEU A 264 -3.14 4.44 -24.41
CA LEU A 264 -2.90 5.54 -23.48
C LEU A 264 -4.08 5.79 -22.51
N LEU A 265 -5.34 5.70 -22.98
CA LEU A 265 -6.54 5.98 -22.17
C LEU A 265 -7.28 4.70 -21.73
N GLY A 266 -7.06 3.56 -22.41
CA GLY A 266 -7.66 2.27 -22.06
C GLY A 266 -6.73 1.38 -21.24
N VAL A 267 -5.65 0.88 -21.86
CA VAL A 267 -4.76 -0.14 -21.29
C VAL A 267 -3.90 0.40 -20.16
N LEU A 268 -3.21 1.53 -20.37
CA LEU A 268 -2.31 2.14 -19.40
C LEU A 268 -3.03 2.50 -18.07
N PRO A 269 -4.20 3.17 -18.06
CA PRO A 269 -4.89 3.47 -16.81
C PRO A 269 -5.43 2.21 -16.14
N LEU A 270 -5.98 1.25 -16.89
CA LEU A 270 -6.43 -0.03 -16.33
C LEU A 270 -5.27 -0.79 -15.66
N TYR A 271 -4.08 -0.75 -16.25
CA TYR A 271 -2.86 -1.30 -15.65
C TYR A 271 -2.41 -0.53 -14.40
N VAL A 272 -2.25 0.80 -14.48
CA VAL A 272 -1.74 1.62 -13.36
C VAL A 272 -2.68 1.55 -12.15
N PHE A 273 -3.98 1.77 -12.35
CA PHE A 273 -4.97 1.71 -11.29
C PHE A 273 -5.17 0.27 -10.78
N GLY A 274 -5.15 -0.72 -11.68
CA GLY A 274 -5.24 -2.15 -11.32
C GLY A 274 -4.06 -2.64 -10.47
N MET A 275 -2.82 -2.27 -10.85
CA MET A 275 -1.61 -2.60 -10.08
C MET A 275 -1.58 -1.85 -8.75
N MET A 276 -2.02 -0.59 -8.69
CA MET A 276 -2.16 0.16 -7.45
C MET A 276 -3.17 -0.51 -6.50
N VAL A 277 -4.35 -0.92 -6.99
CA VAL A 277 -5.33 -1.67 -6.22
C VAL A 277 -4.75 -2.99 -5.70
N TRP A 278 -4.10 -3.78 -6.56
CA TRP A 278 -3.52 -5.06 -6.14
C TRP A 278 -2.39 -4.86 -5.11
N PHE A 279 -1.53 -3.86 -5.29
CA PHE A 279 -0.50 -3.50 -4.31
C PHE A 279 -1.11 -3.17 -2.94
N LEU A 280 -2.13 -2.31 -2.91
CA LEU A 280 -2.78 -1.87 -1.69
C LEU A 280 -3.54 -3.01 -0.99
N LEU A 281 -4.17 -3.91 -1.75
CA LEU A 281 -4.79 -5.12 -1.20
C LEU A 281 -3.75 -6.11 -0.67
N ALA A 282 -2.63 -6.32 -1.36
CA ALA A 282 -1.50 -7.12 -0.85
C ALA A 282 -0.91 -6.49 0.44
N SER A 283 -0.81 -5.15 0.48
CA SER A 283 -0.38 -4.36 1.63
C SER A 283 -1.30 -4.50 2.85
N ALA A 284 -2.62 -4.60 2.62
CA ALA A 284 -3.63 -4.90 3.64
C ALA A 284 -3.54 -6.35 4.13
N ILE A 285 -3.43 -7.33 3.22
CA ILE A 285 -3.31 -8.76 3.55
C ILE A 285 -2.05 -9.01 4.41
N ALA A 286 -0.93 -8.41 4.03
CA ALA A 286 0.32 -8.45 4.81
C ALA A 286 0.21 -7.74 6.18
N GLY A 287 -0.74 -6.82 6.35
CA GLY A 287 -1.06 -6.19 7.63
C GLY A 287 -1.87 -7.10 8.57
N VAL A 288 -2.86 -7.82 8.02
CA VAL A 288 -3.73 -8.74 8.78
C VAL A 288 -3.03 -10.04 9.15
N ARG A 289 -2.16 -10.59 8.29
CA ARG A 289 -1.40 -11.84 8.56
C ARG A 289 -0.57 -11.75 9.85
N PRO A 290 -0.54 -12.78 10.70
CA PRO A 290 0.34 -12.83 11.88
C PRO A 290 1.82 -12.58 11.55
N ALA A 291 2.58 -12.04 12.50
CA ALA A 291 4.02 -11.76 12.31
C ALA A 291 4.89 -13.02 12.19
N ALA A 292 4.34 -14.20 12.49
CA ALA A 292 4.99 -15.50 12.30
C ALA A 292 4.83 -16.07 10.88
N GLU A 293 4.01 -15.44 10.02
CA GLU A 293 3.77 -15.86 8.64
C GLU A 293 4.58 -15.05 7.61
N ASP A 294 4.67 -15.57 6.39
CA ASP A 294 5.28 -14.85 5.26
C ASP A 294 4.36 -13.71 4.78
N ARG A 295 4.80 -12.49 5.07
CA ARG A 295 4.22 -11.22 4.60
C ARG A 295 4.88 -10.70 3.32
N SER A 296 6.00 -11.29 2.87
CA SER A 296 6.80 -10.85 1.73
C SER A 296 6.27 -11.37 0.38
N THR A 297 5.88 -12.66 0.32
CA THR A 297 5.47 -13.32 -0.94
C THR A 297 4.36 -12.61 -1.73
N PRO A 298 3.31 -12.02 -1.12
CA PRO A 298 2.30 -11.26 -1.87
C PRO A 298 2.90 -10.11 -2.69
N PHE A 299 3.88 -9.39 -2.13
CA PHE A 299 4.57 -8.30 -2.83
C PHE A 299 5.50 -8.80 -3.95
N LYS A 300 6.11 -9.97 -3.76
CA LYS A 300 6.99 -10.61 -4.78
C LYS A 300 6.20 -11.11 -5.99
N LEU A 301 5.00 -11.63 -5.76
CA LEU A 301 4.08 -12.02 -6.83
C LEU A 301 3.53 -10.78 -7.57
N TRP A 302 3.17 -9.72 -6.84
CA TRP A 302 2.77 -8.45 -7.43
C TRP A 302 3.87 -7.84 -8.29
N SER A 303 5.12 -7.76 -7.77
CA SER A 303 6.22 -7.11 -8.49
C SER A 303 6.62 -7.84 -9.77
N LEU A 304 6.53 -9.18 -9.82
CA LEU A 304 6.77 -9.94 -11.05
C LEU A 304 5.84 -9.51 -12.19
N VAL A 305 4.55 -9.30 -11.89
CA VAL A 305 3.56 -8.91 -12.90
C VAL A 305 3.60 -7.40 -13.18
N ALA A 306 3.94 -6.57 -12.18
CA ALA A 306 4.18 -5.14 -12.40
C ALA A 306 5.40 -4.91 -13.31
N VAL A 307 6.53 -5.56 -13.07
CA VAL A 307 7.71 -5.44 -13.93
C VAL A 307 7.41 -5.93 -15.35
N ALA A 308 6.76 -7.09 -15.50
CA ALA A 308 6.37 -7.59 -16.82
C ALA A 308 5.38 -6.64 -17.54
N GLY A 309 4.39 -6.10 -16.83
CA GLY A 309 3.41 -5.16 -17.38
C GLY A 309 4.02 -3.82 -17.79
N GLN A 310 4.93 -3.27 -16.98
CA GLN A 310 5.70 -2.06 -17.31
C GLN A 310 6.48 -2.24 -18.62
N VAL A 311 7.23 -3.35 -18.76
CA VAL A 311 8.03 -3.65 -19.96
C VAL A 311 7.14 -3.79 -21.21
N ILE A 312 6.00 -4.48 -21.09
CA ILE A 312 5.05 -4.64 -22.20
C ILE A 312 4.40 -3.31 -22.60
N ILE A 313 4.06 -2.46 -21.63
CA ILE A 313 3.39 -1.18 -21.90
C ILE A 313 4.37 -0.15 -22.47
N LEU A 314 5.63 -0.13 -22.02
CA LEU A 314 6.66 0.73 -22.62
C LEU A 314 6.96 0.32 -24.07
N PHE A 315 7.09 -0.99 -24.35
CA PHE A 315 7.18 -1.49 -25.73
C PHE A 315 6.00 -1.02 -26.59
N GLY A 316 4.78 -1.12 -26.06
CA GLY A 316 3.56 -0.68 -26.75
C GLY A 316 3.43 0.85 -26.89
N LEU A 317 4.01 1.65 -25.99
CA LEU A 317 4.03 3.11 -26.11
C LEU A 317 4.97 3.59 -27.22
N GLN A 318 6.10 2.91 -27.46
CA GLN A 318 6.99 3.26 -28.58
C GLN A 318 6.33 3.11 -29.95
N THR A 319 5.35 2.21 -30.12
CA THR A 319 4.69 2.00 -31.41
C THR A 319 3.68 3.10 -31.77
N LEU A 320 3.63 4.20 -31.01
CA LEU A 320 2.65 5.28 -31.12
C LEU A 320 3.29 6.66 -31.34
N TRP A 321 4.60 6.78 -31.14
CA TRP A 321 5.31 8.05 -31.16
C TRP A 321 5.88 8.30 -32.57
N ASP A 322 5.13 9.05 -33.39
CA ASP A 322 5.46 9.35 -34.80
C ASP A 322 5.92 10.82 -35.00
N THR A 323 6.54 11.41 -33.99
CA THR A 323 7.21 12.73 -34.07
C THR A 323 8.64 12.60 -34.59
N SER A 324 9.25 13.71 -35.00
CA SER A 324 10.66 13.77 -35.42
C SER A 324 11.62 13.20 -34.37
N ASP A 325 11.33 13.47 -33.10
CA ASP A 325 12.22 13.16 -31.96
C ASP A 325 11.82 11.86 -31.28
N GLN A 326 11.78 10.78 -32.05
CA GLN A 326 11.50 9.45 -31.49
C GLN A 326 12.57 9.00 -30.50
N ALA A 327 13.85 9.35 -30.76
CA ALA A 327 15.00 8.96 -29.94
C ALA A 327 14.86 9.44 -28.49
N GLU A 328 14.61 10.74 -28.30
CA GLU A 328 14.28 11.37 -27.03
C GLU A 328 13.07 10.73 -26.35
N GLY A 329 11.99 10.51 -27.10
CA GLY A 329 10.68 10.11 -26.56
C GLY A 329 10.76 8.87 -25.67
N GLY A 330 11.50 7.84 -26.08
CA GLY A 330 11.71 6.64 -25.28
C GLY A 330 12.78 6.77 -24.19
N VAL A 331 13.75 7.68 -24.31
CA VAL A 331 14.62 8.05 -23.19
C VAL A 331 13.76 8.70 -22.10
N ALA A 332 12.95 9.69 -22.45
CA ALA A 332 12.00 10.36 -21.55
C ALA A 332 11.01 9.36 -20.91
N MET A 333 10.49 8.39 -21.67
CA MET A 333 9.69 7.29 -21.09
C MET A 333 10.47 6.48 -20.05
N ASN A 334 11.79 6.28 -20.20
CA ASN A 334 12.61 5.59 -19.20
C ASN A 334 12.88 6.46 -17.96
N ILE A 335 12.91 7.79 -18.07
CA ILE A 335 12.88 8.71 -16.92
C ILE A 335 11.60 8.46 -16.11
N PHE A 336 10.42 8.45 -16.76
CA PHE A 336 9.15 8.13 -16.08
C PHE A 336 9.11 6.69 -15.53
N ALA A 337 9.74 5.73 -16.22
CA ALA A 337 9.86 4.34 -15.78
C ALA A 337 10.76 4.16 -14.54
N ALA A 338 11.66 5.11 -14.23
CA ALA A 338 12.53 5.02 -13.06
C ALA A 338 11.77 5.17 -11.74
N PHE A 339 10.69 5.94 -11.69
CA PHE A 339 9.89 6.12 -10.46
C PHE A 339 9.29 4.79 -9.90
N PRO A 340 8.60 3.93 -10.69
CA PRO A 340 8.15 2.63 -10.20
C PRO A 340 9.31 1.66 -9.89
N ILE A 341 10.48 1.81 -10.54
CA ILE A 341 11.68 1.00 -10.24
C ILE A 341 12.28 1.40 -8.88
N LEU A 342 12.36 2.70 -8.57
CA LEU A 342 12.79 3.19 -7.27
C LEU A 342 11.80 2.80 -6.15
N PHE A 343 10.50 2.87 -6.42
CA PHE A 343 9.47 2.35 -5.52
C PHE A 343 9.66 0.84 -5.23
N LEU A 344 9.97 0.06 -6.26
CA LEU A 344 10.23 -1.38 -6.18
C LEU A 344 11.48 -1.71 -5.35
N ALA A 345 12.55 -0.90 -5.47
CA ALA A 345 13.71 -0.97 -4.59
C ALA A 345 13.34 -0.69 -3.11
N LEU A 346 12.61 0.40 -2.85
CA LEU A 346 12.20 0.83 -1.50
C LEU A 346 11.15 -0.08 -0.84
N LEU A 347 10.38 -0.83 -1.63
CA LEU A 347 9.37 -1.78 -1.14
C LEU A 347 9.99 -2.84 -0.23
N PHE A 348 11.09 -3.46 -0.68
CA PHE A 348 11.71 -4.63 -0.07
C PHE A 348 12.70 -4.32 1.08
N VAL A 349 13.06 -3.04 1.28
CA VAL A 349 13.96 -2.54 2.34
C VAL A 349 13.58 -2.97 3.77
N ASN A 350 12.31 -3.27 4.06
CA ASN A 350 11.81 -3.41 5.45
C ASN A 350 11.78 -4.85 6.01
N GLU A 351 12.27 -5.85 5.26
CA GLU A 351 12.23 -7.24 5.71
C GLU A 351 13.02 -7.52 7.01
N PRO A 352 12.59 -8.47 7.85
CA PRO A 352 13.34 -8.88 9.04
C PRO A 352 14.67 -9.57 8.65
N PRO A 353 15.70 -9.56 9.52
CA PRO A 353 17.01 -10.12 9.20
C PRO A 353 17.02 -11.63 8.94
N LEU A 354 16.00 -12.37 9.42
CA LEU A 354 15.83 -13.81 9.26
C LEU A 354 14.37 -14.12 8.84
N PRO A 355 14.12 -15.25 8.14
CA PRO A 355 12.78 -15.69 7.79
C PRO A 355 11.92 -16.04 9.03
N PRO A 356 10.58 -16.02 8.93
CA PRO A 356 9.70 -16.47 10.01
C PRO A 356 9.81 -17.98 10.29
N ARG A 357 9.76 -18.39 11.57
CA ARG A 357 9.93 -19.81 11.98
C ARG A 357 8.95 -20.78 11.33
N LEU A 358 7.68 -20.37 11.11
CA LEU A 358 6.68 -21.21 10.42
C LEU A 358 7.02 -21.44 8.94
N TRP A 359 7.83 -20.56 8.33
CA TRP A 359 8.33 -20.77 6.97
C TRP A 359 9.51 -21.75 6.95
N GLU A 360 10.43 -21.65 7.92
CA GLU A 360 11.58 -22.58 8.07
C GLU A 360 11.09 -24.03 8.16
N LEU A 361 10.23 -24.33 9.16
CA LEU A 361 9.65 -25.65 9.39
C LEU A 361 8.91 -26.18 8.14
N ARG A 362 8.03 -25.35 7.57
CA ARG A 362 7.27 -25.68 6.34
C ARG A 362 8.14 -25.73 5.08
N MET A 363 9.46 -25.56 5.16
CA MET A 363 10.43 -25.78 4.08
C MET A 363 11.39 -26.95 4.35
N GLU A 364 11.59 -27.33 5.61
CA GLU A 364 12.26 -28.58 6.00
C GLU A 364 11.45 -29.80 5.55
N GLU A 365 10.11 -29.74 5.67
CA GLU A 365 9.15 -30.70 5.11
C GLU A 365 9.19 -30.84 3.58
N LYS A 366 9.73 -29.85 2.85
CA LYS A 366 9.64 -29.78 1.38
C LYS A 366 10.90 -30.30 0.69
N GLY A 367 10.68 -31.09 -0.36
CA GLY A 367 11.72 -31.72 -1.17
C GLY A 367 12.67 -30.72 -1.86
N LYS A 368 13.87 -31.22 -2.20
CA LYS A 368 15.06 -30.45 -2.62
C LYS A 368 14.77 -29.35 -3.65
N LEU A 369 13.94 -29.60 -4.66
CA LEU A 369 13.59 -28.61 -5.70
C LEU A 369 12.91 -27.35 -5.13
N ARG A 370 11.95 -27.50 -4.22
CA ARG A 370 11.31 -26.36 -3.53
C ARG A 370 12.28 -25.65 -2.58
N ARG A 371 13.31 -26.34 -2.09
CA ARG A 371 14.38 -25.77 -1.27
C ARG A 371 15.37 -24.94 -2.10
N ALA A 372 15.57 -25.24 -3.39
CA ALA A 372 16.33 -24.40 -4.31
C ALA A 372 15.65 -23.03 -4.56
N PHE A 373 14.32 -23.01 -4.70
CA PHE A 373 13.55 -21.76 -4.78
C PHE A 373 13.54 -20.93 -3.47
N SER A 374 14.16 -21.41 -2.38
CA SER A 374 14.28 -20.64 -1.13
C SER A 374 15.24 -19.42 -1.24
N ILE A 375 16.02 -19.33 -2.32
CA ILE A 375 16.89 -18.18 -2.64
C ILE A 375 16.11 -16.84 -2.66
N PHE A 376 14.82 -16.86 -2.99
CA PHE A 376 13.92 -15.70 -3.00
C PHE A 376 12.89 -15.71 -1.84
N GLY A 377 13.11 -16.53 -0.81
CA GLY A 377 12.24 -16.66 0.37
C GLY A 377 12.12 -15.37 1.21
N PRO A 378 11.31 -15.35 2.27
CA PRO A 378 11.20 -14.22 3.20
C PRO A 378 12.51 -13.93 3.94
N GLY A 379 12.61 -12.71 4.48
CA GLY A 379 13.80 -12.23 5.20
C GLY A 379 14.78 -11.45 4.31
N ALA A 380 15.64 -10.66 4.96
CA ALA A 380 16.38 -9.56 4.34
C ALA A 380 17.26 -9.97 3.14
N ALA A 381 18.28 -10.82 3.31
CA ALA A 381 19.20 -11.14 2.22
C ALA A 381 18.51 -11.87 1.03
N PRO A 382 17.67 -12.91 1.22
CA PRO A 382 16.87 -13.50 0.13
C PRO A 382 15.96 -12.51 -0.60
N THR A 383 15.39 -11.55 0.13
CA THR A 383 14.48 -10.55 -0.47
C THR A 383 15.22 -9.37 -1.11
N THR A 384 16.45 -9.07 -0.67
CA THR A 384 17.38 -8.15 -1.35
C THR A 384 17.86 -8.76 -2.66
N ARG A 385 18.19 -10.07 -2.69
CA ARG A 385 18.47 -10.83 -3.92
C ARG A 385 17.31 -10.79 -4.91
N PHE A 386 16.09 -10.98 -4.42
CA PHE A 386 14.89 -10.85 -5.25
C PHE A 386 14.68 -9.42 -5.76
N GLY A 387 14.74 -8.42 -4.88
CA GLY A 387 14.55 -7.01 -5.25
C GLY A 387 15.58 -6.52 -6.27
N ALA A 388 16.84 -6.92 -6.13
CA ALA A 388 17.91 -6.56 -7.07
C ALA A 388 17.69 -7.17 -8.46
N LEU A 389 17.26 -8.44 -8.53
CA LEU A 389 16.86 -9.06 -9.80
C LEU A 389 15.67 -8.32 -10.43
N MET A 390 14.67 -7.94 -9.64
CA MET A 390 13.49 -7.22 -10.15
C MET A 390 13.83 -5.80 -10.60
N VAL A 391 14.73 -5.09 -9.91
CA VAL A 391 15.27 -3.79 -10.36
C VAL A 391 15.99 -3.96 -11.69
N LEU A 392 16.95 -4.88 -11.79
CA LEU A 392 17.72 -5.12 -13.03
C LEU A 392 16.80 -5.50 -14.21
N VAL A 393 15.86 -6.41 -14.00
CA VAL A 393 14.90 -6.83 -15.05
C VAL A 393 13.95 -5.69 -15.43
N ALA A 394 13.55 -4.83 -14.49
CA ALA A 394 12.72 -3.68 -14.81
C ALA A 394 13.49 -2.61 -15.59
N THR A 395 14.71 -2.27 -15.18
CA THR A 395 15.52 -1.23 -15.82
C THR A 395 15.97 -1.65 -17.21
N PHE A 396 16.71 -2.75 -17.34
CA PHE A 396 17.18 -3.23 -18.65
C PHE A 396 16.05 -3.78 -19.52
N GLY A 397 14.95 -4.24 -18.92
CA GLY A 397 13.72 -4.58 -19.65
C GLY A 397 13.01 -3.36 -20.23
N SER A 398 12.96 -2.23 -19.51
CA SER A 398 12.32 -0.99 -19.99
C SER A 398 13.14 -0.36 -21.13
N ALA A 399 14.46 -0.27 -20.97
CA ALA A 399 15.36 0.21 -22.02
C ALA A 399 15.38 -0.73 -23.24
N GLY A 400 15.50 -2.04 -23.02
CA GLY A 400 15.48 -3.04 -24.11
C GLY A 400 14.13 -3.12 -24.83
N ALA A 401 13.01 -2.90 -24.15
CA ALA A 401 11.70 -2.72 -24.78
C ALA A 401 11.62 -1.44 -25.61
N SER A 402 12.30 -0.37 -25.20
CA SER A 402 12.29 0.90 -25.92
C SER A 402 13.10 0.79 -27.21
N ALA A 403 14.34 0.31 -27.12
CA ALA A 403 15.20 -0.02 -28.26
C ALA A 403 14.51 -0.97 -29.26
N LEU A 404 13.93 -2.08 -28.77
CA LEU A 404 13.23 -3.04 -29.64
C LEU A 404 11.99 -2.43 -30.31
N GLY A 405 11.34 -1.45 -29.67
CA GLY A 405 10.25 -0.67 -30.28
C GLY A 405 10.75 0.09 -31.51
N TYR A 406 11.82 0.88 -31.36
CA TYR A 406 12.41 1.65 -32.47
C TYR A 406 12.85 0.74 -33.63
N HIS A 407 13.65 -0.30 -33.34
CA HIS A 407 14.22 -1.19 -34.36
C HIS A 407 13.17 -2.02 -35.13
N LEU A 408 12.01 -2.30 -34.54
CA LEU A 408 10.94 -3.05 -35.21
C LEU A 408 9.98 -2.18 -36.02
N PHE A 409 9.65 -0.99 -35.53
CA PHE A 409 8.61 -0.15 -36.14
C PHE A 409 9.16 1.00 -36.98
N HIS A 410 10.33 1.56 -36.62
CA HIS A 410 10.88 2.76 -37.27
C HIS A 410 12.36 2.61 -37.72
N PRO A 411 12.73 1.52 -38.46
CA PRO A 411 14.11 1.20 -38.84
C PRO A 411 14.78 2.16 -39.85
N GLY A 412 14.14 3.30 -40.15
CA GLY A 412 14.64 4.32 -41.08
C GLY A 412 15.28 5.54 -40.43
N HIS A 413 15.23 5.68 -39.10
CA HIS A 413 15.83 6.81 -38.38
C HIS A 413 17.37 6.75 -38.41
N ARG A 414 18.02 7.92 -38.50
CA ARG A 414 19.47 8.03 -38.67
C ARG A 414 20.28 7.87 -37.38
N ASN A 415 19.69 8.19 -36.23
CA ASN A 415 20.37 8.25 -34.92
C ASN A 415 20.00 7.06 -34.01
N LEU A 416 19.65 5.90 -34.61
CA LEU A 416 19.22 4.70 -33.86
C LEU A 416 20.29 4.19 -32.87
N MET A 417 21.58 4.34 -33.21
CA MET A 417 22.69 3.93 -32.35
C MET A 417 22.82 4.83 -31.12
N ASP A 418 22.58 6.13 -31.29
CA ASP A 418 22.72 7.13 -30.24
C ASP A 418 21.54 7.05 -29.28
N ALA A 419 20.33 6.81 -29.80
CA ALA A 419 19.15 6.44 -29.01
C ALA A 419 19.38 5.15 -28.17
N ASP A 420 19.97 4.10 -28.75
CA ASP A 420 20.33 2.88 -28.01
C ASP A 420 21.35 3.15 -26.89
N VAL A 421 22.30 4.07 -27.12
CA VAL A 421 23.31 4.45 -26.11
C VAL A 421 22.70 5.34 -25.02
N GLY A 422 21.82 6.29 -25.34
CA GLY A 422 21.05 7.07 -24.35
C GLY A 422 20.15 6.19 -23.48
N LEU A 423 19.51 5.17 -24.08
CA LEU A 423 18.76 4.13 -23.35
C LEU A 423 19.67 3.27 -22.46
N LEU A 424 20.90 2.93 -22.90
CA LEU A 424 21.86 2.21 -22.08
C LEU A 424 22.41 3.07 -20.93
N THR A 425 22.69 4.34 -21.19
CA THR A 425 23.07 5.38 -20.23
C THR A 425 22.05 5.48 -19.09
N THR A 426 20.77 5.72 -19.44
CA THR A 426 19.69 5.83 -18.46
C THR A 426 19.54 4.53 -17.65
N ALA A 427 19.61 3.37 -18.32
CA ALA A 427 19.50 2.08 -17.68
C ALA A 427 20.62 1.80 -16.67
N LEU A 428 21.88 2.05 -17.05
CA LEU A 428 23.04 1.81 -16.19
C LEU A 428 23.01 2.68 -14.92
N GLY A 429 22.69 3.97 -15.06
CA GLY A 429 22.55 4.88 -13.93
C GLY A 429 21.36 4.52 -13.03
N THR A 430 20.17 4.31 -13.60
CA THR A 430 18.95 3.96 -12.85
C THR A 430 19.13 2.66 -12.06
N ALA A 431 19.73 1.64 -12.68
CA ALA A 431 20.03 0.37 -12.01
C ALA A 431 20.99 0.58 -10.84
N SER A 432 22.05 1.36 -11.02
CA SER A 432 23.06 1.63 -9.99
C SER A 432 22.47 2.37 -8.77
N VAL A 433 21.70 3.43 -9.01
CA VAL A 433 21.01 4.21 -7.95
C VAL A 433 19.97 3.36 -7.22
N CYS A 434 19.17 2.57 -7.94
CA CYS A 434 18.13 1.72 -7.32
C CYS A 434 18.73 0.53 -6.54
N LEU A 435 19.84 -0.05 -7.00
CA LEU A 435 20.57 -1.07 -6.25
C LEU A 435 21.23 -0.50 -5.00
N PHE A 436 21.77 0.72 -5.05
CA PHE A 436 22.23 1.44 -3.87
C PHE A 436 21.09 1.65 -2.86
N ALA A 437 19.96 2.22 -3.29
CA ALA A 437 18.79 2.46 -2.43
C ALA A 437 18.30 1.19 -1.71
N LEU A 438 18.19 0.08 -2.46
CA LEU A 438 17.78 -1.22 -1.94
C LEU A 438 18.77 -1.78 -0.91
N THR A 439 20.06 -1.79 -1.23
CA THR A 439 21.12 -2.40 -0.40
C THR A 439 21.41 -1.59 0.85
N PHE A 440 21.56 -0.27 0.72
CA PHE A 440 21.74 0.66 1.83
C PHE A 440 20.55 0.60 2.80
N GLY A 441 19.32 0.66 2.28
CA GLY A 441 18.12 0.55 3.10
C GLY A 441 17.99 -0.80 3.81
N ALA A 442 18.24 -1.91 3.13
CA ALA A 442 18.23 -3.25 3.73
C ALA A 442 19.32 -3.43 4.80
N TRP A 443 20.51 -2.85 4.59
CA TRP A 443 21.57 -2.81 5.60
C TRP A 443 21.14 -1.99 6.83
N LEU A 444 20.64 -0.75 6.63
CA LEU A 444 20.09 0.09 7.71
C LEU A 444 18.99 -0.63 8.49
N ARG A 445 18.11 -1.36 7.81
CA ARG A 445 17.01 -2.13 8.43
C ARG A 445 17.51 -3.18 9.42
N VAL A 446 18.64 -3.82 9.12
CA VAL A 446 19.28 -4.84 9.97
C VAL A 446 20.15 -4.22 11.07
N VAL A 447 20.73 -3.04 10.84
CA VAL A 447 21.51 -2.28 11.83
C VAL A 447 20.60 -1.63 12.88
N LEU A 448 19.67 -0.77 12.45
CA LEU A 448 18.83 0.06 13.32
C LEU A 448 17.72 -0.72 14.05
N ARG A 449 17.39 -1.94 13.58
CA ARG A 449 16.30 -2.82 14.05
C ARG A 449 14.88 -2.24 13.92
N SER A 450 14.70 -0.92 13.85
CA SER A 450 13.44 -0.24 13.53
C SER A 450 13.25 -0.08 12.02
N GLY A 451 12.10 -0.52 11.52
CA GLY A 451 11.73 -0.42 10.10
C GLY A 451 11.25 0.97 9.64
N ILE A 452 10.81 1.81 10.59
CA ILE A 452 10.45 3.20 10.29
C ILE A 452 11.72 4.02 10.15
N ALA A 453 12.65 3.90 11.10
CA ALA A 453 13.93 4.63 11.09
C ALA A 453 14.75 4.31 9.84
N SER A 454 14.85 3.04 9.43
CA SER A 454 15.57 2.69 8.20
C SER A 454 14.96 3.30 6.94
N ARG A 455 13.62 3.38 6.84
CA ARG A 455 12.95 4.01 5.69
C ARG A 455 13.13 5.52 5.66
N VAL A 456 12.92 6.20 6.79
CA VAL A 456 13.12 7.66 6.90
C VAL A 456 14.56 8.03 6.57
N LEU A 457 15.55 7.29 7.09
CA LEU A 457 16.95 7.56 6.81
C LEU A 457 17.36 7.20 5.36
N THR A 458 16.80 6.14 4.76
CA THR A 458 17.03 5.83 3.33
C THR A 458 16.52 6.96 2.44
N LEU A 459 15.29 7.45 2.69
CA LEU A 459 14.70 8.55 1.94
C LEU A 459 15.45 9.87 2.17
N ALA A 460 15.87 10.16 3.39
CA ALA A 460 16.65 11.35 3.71
C ALA A 460 18.03 11.34 3.04
N VAL A 461 18.70 10.19 2.97
CA VAL A 461 19.99 10.06 2.26
C VAL A 461 19.81 10.19 0.75
N LEU A 462 18.77 9.59 0.15
CA LEU A 462 18.48 9.79 -1.27
C LEU A 462 18.14 11.25 -1.60
N LEU A 463 17.35 11.91 -0.76
CA LEU A 463 17.03 13.34 -0.91
C LEU A 463 18.28 14.22 -0.74
N ALA A 464 19.15 13.91 0.22
CA ALA A 464 20.42 14.61 0.40
C ALA A 464 21.38 14.40 -0.78
N MET A 465 21.43 13.21 -1.38
CA MET A 465 22.22 12.94 -2.59
C MET A 465 21.76 13.74 -3.81
N VAL A 466 20.50 14.20 -3.84
CA VAL A 466 19.98 15.10 -4.87
C VAL A 466 20.26 16.56 -4.53
N ILE A 467 19.89 16.99 -3.31
CA ILE A 467 19.92 18.40 -2.92
C ILE A 467 21.33 18.89 -2.60
N VAL A 468 22.16 18.10 -1.91
CA VAL A 468 23.47 18.57 -1.41
C VAL A 468 24.46 18.87 -2.54
N PRO A 469 24.63 18.03 -3.59
CA PRO A 469 25.56 18.36 -4.66
C PRO A 469 25.12 19.59 -5.48
N LEU A 470 23.80 19.76 -5.69
CA LEU A 470 23.22 20.91 -6.38
C LEU A 470 23.46 22.21 -5.57
N LEU A 471 23.15 22.21 -4.27
CA LEU A 471 23.45 23.35 -3.40
C LEU A 471 24.95 23.64 -3.31
N MET A 472 25.80 22.61 -3.27
CA MET A 472 27.25 22.79 -3.22
C MET A 472 27.82 23.35 -4.52
N ALA A 473 27.25 23.02 -5.69
CA ALA A 473 27.64 23.62 -6.97
C ALA A 473 27.35 25.13 -6.95
N VAL A 474 26.11 25.54 -6.69
CA VAL A 474 25.66 26.94 -6.60
C VAL A 474 26.42 27.77 -5.54
N ILE A 475 26.93 27.12 -4.49
CA ILE A 475 27.76 27.78 -3.46
C ILE A 475 29.24 27.92 -3.88
N LEU A 476 29.75 27.01 -4.72
CA LEU A 476 31.11 27.05 -5.23
C LEU A 476 31.25 27.99 -6.42
N ASP A 477 30.25 27.99 -7.30
CA ASP A 477 30.15 28.89 -8.45
C ASP A 477 28.68 29.29 -8.69
N PRO A 478 28.29 30.57 -8.59
CA PRO A 478 26.90 31.00 -8.77
C PRO A 478 26.32 30.68 -10.15
N ASP A 479 27.17 30.67 -11.18
CA ASP A 479 26.76 30.55 -12.58
C ASP A 479 26.65 29.06 -13.01
N SER A 480 27.02 28.12 -12.13
CA SER A 480 27.04 26.66 -12.36
C SER A 480 25.67 25.96 -12.58
N LEU A 481 24.59 26.72 -12.71
CA LEU A 481 23.30 26.22 -13.22
C LEU A 481 23.11 26.52 -14.70
N ASP A 482 23.72 27.58 -15.20
CA ASP A 482 23.72 27.95 -16.62
C ASP A 482 24.79 27.10 -17.34
N ASP A 483 25.95 26.85 -16.72
CA ASP A 483 27.00 25.91 -17.18
C ASP A 483 26.55 24.43 -17.26
N ILE A 484 25.29 24.11 -16.91
CA ILE A 484 24.74 22.76 -17.11
C ILE A 484 24.44 22.50 -18.58
N ASP A 485 24.04 23.53 -19.33
CA ASP A 485 23.69 23.42 -20.75
C ASP A 485 24.92 23.58 -21.68
N ASP A 486 26.05 24.13 -21.16
CA ASP A 486 27.31 24.41 -21.89
C ASP A 486 28.44 23.36 -21.60
N ASP A 487 28.08 22.08 -21.43
CA ASP A 487 28.95 20.89 -21.28
C ASP A 487 29.93 20.81 -20.07
N ASP A 488 30.31 21.93 -19.44
CA ASP A 488 31.32 21.98 -18.37
C ASP A 488 30.76 21.73 -16.94
N ALA A 489 29.49 21.30 -16.85
CA ALA A 489 28.75 20.96 -15.62
C ALA A 489 29.63 20.41 -14.47
N PRO A 490 29.67 21.02 -13.26
CA PRO A 490 30.66 20.66 -12.25
C PRO A 490 30.62 19.20 -11.78
N LEU A 491 31.78 18.63 -11.41
CA LEU A 491 31.93 17.23 -10.99
C LEU A 491 30.99 16.82 -9.82
N LEU A 492 30.55 17.77 -8.99
CA LEU A 492 29.53 17.52 -7.97
C LEU A 492 28.13 17.28 -8.57
N VAL A 493 27.75 18.03 -9.61
CA VAL A 493 26.48 17.84 -10.34
C VAL A 493 26.49 16.48 -11.07
N ARG A 494 27.62 16.11 -11.68
CA ARG A 494 27.81 14.80 -12.34
C ARG A 494 27.66 13.60 -11.40
N LEU A 495 27.80 13.79 -10.08
CA LEU A 495 27.58 12.77 -9.04
C LEU A 495 26.11 12.63 -8.60
N THR A 496 25.20 13.49 -9.06
CA THR A 496 23.79 13.44 -8.63
C THR A 496 23.07 12.15 -9.08
N PRO A 497 22.05 11.67 -8.34
CA PRO A 497 21.22 10.54 -8.75
C PRO A 497 20.40 10.76 -10.04
N PHE A 498 20.44 11.95 -10.66
CA PHE A 498 19.68 12.29 -11.86
C PHE A 498 20.55 12.54 -13.11
N MET A 499 21.87 12.73 -12.99
CA MET A 499 22.73 13.07 -14.15
C MET A 499 22.61 12.07 -15.31
N HIS A 500 22.42 10.79 -15.02
CA HIS A 500 22.27 9.74 -16.04
C HIS A 500 20.98 9.82 -16.86
N PHE A 501 20.02 10.68 -16.49
CA PHE A 501 18.88 11.03 -17.33
C PHE A 501 19.21 12.20 -18.26
N ILE A 502 19.94 13.20 -17.76
CA ILE A 502 20.39 14.35 -18.53
C ILE A 502 21.34 13.89 -19.64
N LEU A 503 22.43 13.20 -19.29
CA LEU A 503 23.33 12.49 -20.23
C LEU A 503 22.58 11.53 -21.19
N GLY A 504 21.43 11.01 -20.76
CA GLY A 504 20.61 10.12 -21.58
C GLY A 504 19.84 10.83 -22.69
N MET A 505 19.41 12.07 -22.42
CA MET A 505 18.73 12.95 -23.37
C MET A 505 19.75 13.62 -24.31
N GLU A 506 20.82 14.21 -23.77
CA GLU A 506 21.93 14.82 -24.53
C GLU A 506 22.45 13.88 -25.63
N ILE A 507 22.76 12.62 -25.29
CA ILE A 507 23.24 11.61 -26.25
C ILE A 507 22.19 11.30 -27.35
N ALA A 508 20.90 11.45 -27.06
CA ALA A 508 19.82 11.17 -28.00
C ALA A 508 19.52 12.34 -28.94
N ASP A 509 19.83 13.57 -28.54
CA ASP A 509 19.68 14.82 -29.32
C ASP A 509 20.98 15.14 -30.10
N ASP A 510 22.05 15.52 -29.39
CA ASP A 510 23.37 15.89 -29.97
C ASP A 510 24.00 14.77 -30.82
N GLY A 511 23.75 13.52 -30.43
CA GLY A 511 24.40 12.35 -31.00
C GLY A 511 25.86 12.16 -30.60
N ASP A 512 26.41 12.90 -29.62
CA ASP A 512 27.76 12.60 -29.12
C ASP A 512 27.77 11.33 -28.25
N THR A 513 27.98 10.20 -28.92
CA THR A 513 28.11 8.89 -28.30
C THR A 513 29.26 8.79 -27.29
N TRP A 514 30.22 9.73 -27.26
CA TRP A 514 31.33 9.73 -26.29
C TRP A 514 30.89 10.09 -24.86
N ARG A 515 29.86 10.92 -24.67
CA ARG A 515 29.28 11.29 -23.35
C ARG A 515 28.88 10.07 -22.51
N PHE A 516 28.65 8.90 -23.14
CA PHE A 516 28.46 7.61 -22.48
C PHE A 516 29.55 7.27 -21.43
N VAL A 517 30.81 7.69 -21.66
CA VAL A 517 31.92 7.43 -20.74
C VAL A 517 31.69 8.05 -19.37
N GLU A 518 30.95 9.16 -19.28
CA GLU A 518 30.70 9.87 -18.03
C GLU A 518 29.79 9.09 -17.08
N VAL A 519 28.85 8.32 -17.64
CA VAL A 519 27.95 7.43 -16.90
C VAL A 519 28.74 6.41 -16.06
N ALA A 520 29.97 6.07 -16.47
CA ALA A 520 30.85 5.21 -15.70
C ALA A 520 31.19 5.78 -14.31
N VAL A 521 31.18 7.11 -14.12
CA VAL A 521 31.36 7.74 -12.80
C VAL A 521 30.17 7.43 -11.90
N THR A 522 28.94 7.66 -12.38
CA THR A 522 27.69 7.34 -11.69
C THR A 522 27.61 5.85 -11.35
N VAL A 523 27.90 4.98 -12.32
CA VAL A 523 27.89 3.52 -12.16
C VAL A 523 28.95 3.06 -11.17
N ALA A 524 30.16 3.61 -11.21
CA ALA A 524 31.22 3.27 -10.26
C ALA A 524 30.84 3.69 -8.84
N VAL A 525 30.39 4.94 -8.62
CA VAL A 525 30.08 5.46 -7.29
C VAL A 525 28.89 4.71 -6.66
N TYR A 526 27.73 4.69 -7.34
CA TYR A 526 26.54 4.03 -6.79
C TYR A 526 26.65 2.49 -6.81
N GLY A 527 27.29 1.91 -7.82
CA GLY A 527 27.51 0.46 -7.93
C GLY A 527 28.49 -0.09 -6.89
N LEU A 528 29.64 0.56 -6.67
CA LEU A 528 30.58 0.14 -5.61
C LEU A 528 29.96 0.35 -4.22
N ALA A 529 29.22 1.44 -3.99
CA ALA A 529 28.48 1.64 -2.75
C ALA A 529 27.43 0.53 -2.53
N ALA A 530 26.67 0.15 -3.57
CA ALA A 530 25.70 -0.95 -3.48
C ALA A 530 26.37 -2.29 -3.14
N LEU A 531 27.48 -2.63 -3.78
CA LEU A 531 28.26 -3.85 -3.49
C LEU A 531 28.84 -3.84 -2.07
N PHE A 532 29.30 -2.69 -1.58
CA PHE A 532 29.79 -2.52 -0.21
C PHE A 532 28.68 -2.78 0.83
N PHE A 533 27.52 -2.12 0.69
CA PHE A 533 26.39 -2.34 1.60
C PHE A 533 25.81 -3.76 1.48
N TRP A 534 25.86 -4.38 0.30
CA TRP A 534 25.55 -5.80 0.12
C TRP A 534 26.47 -6.71 0.95
N GLY A 535 27.78 -6.50 0.87
CA GLY A 535 28.77 -7.26 1.63
C GLY A 535 28.54 -7.16 3.14
N LEU A 536 28.26 -5.95 3.63
CA LEU A 536 27.91 -5.71 5.03
C LEU A 536 26.59 -6.39 5.44
N LEU A 537 25.56 -6.35 4.59
CA LEU A 537 24.27 -7.03 4.83
C LEU A 537 24.46 -8.56 4.94
N GLU A 538 25.11 -9.18 3.97
CA GLU A 538 25.37 -10.64 3.95
C GLU A 538 26.24 -11.08 5.14
N ALA A 539 27.24 -10.28 5.54
CA ALA A 539 28.05 -10.55 6.73
C ALA A 539 27.22 -10.44 8.02
N ARG A 540 26.38 -9.40 8.15
CA ARG A 540 25.54 -9.17 9.32
C ARG A 540 24.44 -10.21 9.47
N VAL A 541 23.77 -10.60 8.38
CA VAL A 541 22.75 -11.67 8.37
C VAL A 541 23.37 -13.01 8.76
N ARG A 542 24.55 -13.39 8.22
CA ARG A 542 25.27 -14.60 8.63
C ARG A 542 25.61 -14.60 10.13
N LYS A 543 26.09 -13.48 10.68
CA LYS A 543 26.38 -13.37 12.13
C LYS A 543 25.11 -13.51 12.99
N VAL A 544 23.99 -12.93 12.58
CA VAL A 544 22.70 -13.06 13.30
C VAL A 544 22.15 -14.49 13.22
N ALA A 545 22.29 -15.17 12.07
CA ALA A 545 21.87 -16.56 11.91
C ALA A 545 22.66 -17.52 12.83
N GLY A 546 23.98 -17.32 12.96
CA GLY A 546 24.82 -18.09 13.89
C GLY A 546 24.36 -17.95 15.35
N LEU A 547 24.26 -16.72 15.85
CA LEU A 547 23.81 -16.42 17.21
C LEU A 547 22.41 -16.98 17.51
N VAL A 548 21.49 -16.94 16.54
CA VAL A 548 20.14 -17.52 16.70
C VAL A 548 20.18 -19.05 16.72
N LYS A 549 21.07 -19.70 15.95
CA LYS A 549 21.27 -21.16 16.01
C LYS A 549 21.87 -21.60 17.36
N GLU A 550 22.86 -20.87 17.85
CA GLU A 550 23.45 -21.09 19.19
C GLU A 550 22.40 -20.95 20.30
N GLN A 551 21.56 -19.91 20.24
CA GLN A 551 20.45 -19.72 21.19
C GLN A 551 19.34 -20.78 21.07
N ARG A 552 19.10 -21.37 19.88
CA ARG A 552 18.20 -22.52 19.72
C ARG A 552 18.77 -23.75 20.42
N ALA A 553 20.01 -24.15 20.09
CA ALA A 553 20.67 -25.29 20.69
C ALA A 553 20.79 -25.17 22.23
N ALA A 554 21.09 -23.98 22.75
CA ALA A 554 21.14 -23.73 24.19
C ALA A 554 19.76 -23.79 24.88
N ARG A 555 18.66 -23.53 24.16
CA ARG A 555 17.28 -23.69 24.68
C ARG A 555 16.81 -25.14 24.58
N GLU A 556 17.15 -25.83 23.50
CA GLU A 556 16.88 -27.25 23.29
C GLU A 556 17.58 -28.07 24.39
N LYS A 557 18.88 -27.86 24.62
CA LYS A 557 19.63 -28.50 25.72
C LYS A 557 19.02 -28.21 27.10
N ARG A 558 18.59 -26.97 27.38
CA ARG A 558 17.89 -26.63 28.64
C ARG A 558 16.52 -27.30 28.78
N ALA A 559 15.81 -27.52 27.66
CA ALA A 559 14.54 -28.23 27.66
C ALA A 559 14.74 -29.74 27.88
N GLU A 560 15.80 -30.32 27.32
CA GLU A 560 16.24 -31.70 27.58
C GLU A 560 16.68 -31.87 29.05
N GLU A 561 17.50 -30.95 29.58
CA GLU A 561 17.89 -30.92 31.00
C GLU A 561 16.69 -30.80 31.93
N ALA A 562 15.72 -29.93 31.62
CA ALA A 562 14.49 -29.79 32.40
C ALA A 562 13.55 -31.01 32.26
N ALA A 563 13.52 -31.68 31.11
CA ALA A 563 12.78 -32.92 30.92
C ALA A 563 13.42 -34.08 31.68
N ALA A 564 14.76 -34.17 31.69
CA ALA A 564 15.51 -35.13 32.50
C ALA A 564 15.31 -34.89 34.00
N GLN A 565 15.26 -33.62 34.45
CA GLN A 565 14.92 -33.30 35.84
C GLN A 565 13.48 -33.69 36.20
N ARG A 566 12.52 -33.52 35.28
CA ARG A 566 11.13 -33.96 35.46
C ARG A 566 10.96 -35.48 35.49
N THR A 567 11.89 -36.24 34.91
CA THR A 567 11.92 -37.72 34.99
C THR A 567 12.87 -38.24 36.08
N SER A 568 13.71 -37.39 36.68
CA SER A 568 14.47 -37.71 37.90
C SER A 568 13.71 -37.39 39.19
N PHE A 569 12.69 -36.51 39.13
CA PHE A 569 11.58 -36.62 40.09
C PHE A 569 10.96 -38.00 39.89
N ALA A 570 10.92 -38.79 40.96
CA ALA A 570 10.27 -40.10 40.95
C ALA A 570 8.82 -39.97 40.46
N PRO A 571 8.20 -41.04 39.91
CA PRO A 571 6.74 -41.09 39.82
C PRO A 571 6.15 -40.73 41.18
N PRO A 572 4.96 -40.08 41.24
CA PRO A 572 4.30 -39.81 42.50
C PRO A 572 4.29 -41.09 43.31
N ALA A 573 4.81 -41.04 44.53
CA ALA A 573 5.03 -42.23 45.34
C ALA A 573 3.74 -43.05 45.39
N SER A 574 3.85 -44.39 45.33
CA SER A 574 2.66 -45.25 45.25
C SER A 574 1.68 -44.88 46.38
N PRO A 575 0.36 -45.03 46.19
CA PRO A 575 -0.62 -44.66 47.21
C PRO A 575 -0.29 -45.28 48.58
N GLU A 576 0.24 -46.50 48.56
CA GLU A 576 0.81 -47.23 49.70
C GLU A 576 2.01 -46.50 50.35
N ALA A 577 3.02 -46.07 49.58
CA ALA A 577 4.18 -45.35 50.10
C ALA A 577 3.84 -43.95 50.64
N ILE A 578 2.83 -43.28 50.07
CA ILE A 578 2.29 -42.02 50.64
C ILE A 578 1.57 -42.32 51.96
N ALA A 579 0.77 -43.37 52.04
CA ALA A 579 0.07 -43.77 53.26
C ALA A 579 1.04 -44.24 54.37
N GLU A 580 2.11 -44.98 54.02
CA GLU A 580 3.14 -45.45 54.94
C GLU A 580 3.95 -44.28 55.52
N ALA A 581 4.32 -43.30 54.68
CA ALA A 581 4.95 -42.07 55.13
C ALA A 581 4.03 -41.22 56.04
N ALA A 582 2.74 -41.11 55.70
CA ALA A 582 1.75 -40.40 56.52
C ALA A 582 1.50 -41.08 57.88
N ALA A 583 1.48 -42.42 57.90
CA ALA A 583 1.37 -43.21 59.12
C ALA A 583 2.61 -43.06 60.02
N HIS A 584 3.81 -43.09 59.44
CA HIS A 584 5.05 -42.82 60.18
C HIS A 584 5.15 -41.37 60.70
N ALA A 585 4.51 -40.41 60.02
CA ALA A 585 4.42 -39.02 60.47
C ALA A 585 3.31 -38.78 61.53
N GLY A 586 2.50 -39.80 61.87
CA GLY A 586 1.45 -39.69 62.89
C GLY A 586 0.25 -38.83 62.49
N VAL A 587 0.03 -38.58 61.19
CA VAL A 587 -1.08 -37.75 60.72
C VAL A 587 -2.37 -38.55 60.68
N ALA A 588 -3.36 -38.15 61.47
CA ALA A 588 -4.57 -38.93 61.77
C ALA A 588 -5.54 -39.17 60.60
N ASP A 589 -5.29 -38.62 59.41
CA ASP A 589 -6.24 -38.54 58.29
C ASP A 589 -5.90 -39.45 57.08
N ALA A 590 -4.93 -40.36 57.26
CA ALA A 590 -4.45 -41.25 56.18
C ALA A 590 -5.56 -42.11 55.54
N ALA A 591 -6.62 -42.46 56.30
CA ALA A 591 -7.77 -43.19 55.80
C ALA A 591 -8.63 -42.38 54.81
N ALA A 592 -8.75 -41.06 55.00
CA ALA A 592 -9.50 -40.19 54.09
C ALA A 592 -8.76 -40.02 52.75
N ALA A 593 -7.44 -39.87 52.80
CA ALA A 593 -6.60 -39.74 51.61
C ALA A 593 -6.68 -40.99 50.71
N ALA A 594 -6.61 -42.19 51.30
CA ALA A 594 -6.68 -43.45 50.55
C ALA A 594 -8.02 -43.63 49.81
N ALA A 595 -9.15 -43.22 50.42
CA ALA A 595 -10.47 -43.32 49.82
C ALA A 595 -10.65 -42.43 48.57
N VAL A 596 -10.01 -41.26 48.53
CA VAL A 596 -10.07 -40.34 47.38
C VAL A 596 -9.27 -40.89 46.19
N VAL A 597 -8.13 -41.55 46.44
CA VAL A 597 -7.30 -42.14 45.37
C VAL A 597 -7.98 -43.36 44.74
N ALA A 598 -8.60 -44.22 45.55
CA ALA A 598 -9.34 -45.40 45.05
C ALA A 598 -10.53 -45.04 44.14
N ALA A 599 -11.10 -43.83 44.28
CA ALA A 599 -12.15 -43.34 43.38
C ALA A 599 -11.61 -42.92 41.99
N ALA A 600 -10.34 -42.55 41.87
CA ALA A 600 -9.75 -42.05 40.63
C ALA A 600 -9.34 -43.17 39.64
N GLU A 601 -9.19 -44.41 40.09
CA GLU A 601 -8.82 -45.55 39.23
C GLU A 601 -10.03 -46.15 38.47
N GLY A 602 -11.26 -45.73 38.79
CA GLY A 602 -12.49 -46.33 38.26
C GLY A 602 -13.07 -45.73 36.98
N GLU A 603 -12.58 -44.57 36.52
CA GLU A 603 -13.29 -43.75 35.52
C GLU A 603 -12.52 -43.58 34.20
N GLY A 604 -12.16 -44.73 33.59
CA GLY A 604 -11.41 -44.80 32.33
C GLY A 604 -12.10 -45.64 31.26
N ASP A 605 -13.31 -45.28 30.81
CA ASP A 605 -13.89 -45.69 29.51
C ASP A 605 -15.25 -44.99 29.23
N LEU A 606 -15.25 -43.81 28.58
CA LEU A 606 -16.44 -43.19 27.96
C LEU A 606 -16.08 -42.38 26.70
N GLU A 607 -16.80 -42.62 25.60
CA GLU A 607 -16.67 -41.92 24.31
C GLU A 607 -17.54 -40.64 24.21
N PRO A 608 -17.31 -39.73 23.23
CA PRO A 608 -17.81 -38.36 23.29
C PRO A 608 -19.25 -38.16 22.81
N GLY A 609 -20.11 -37.52 23.62
CA GLY A 609 -21.48 -37.18 23.18
C GLY A 609 -22.32 -36.23 24.06
N ALA A 610 -22.45 -34.98 23.61
CA ALA A 610 -23.57 -34.06 23.92
C ALA A 610 -23.66 -33.56 25.41
N PRO A 611 -24.69 -32.78 25.83
CA PRO A 611 -24.43 -31.41 26.28
C PRO A 611 -24.70 -31.14 27.76
N GLY A 612 -23.91 -30.26 28.37
CA GLY A 612 -24.10 -29.80 29.75
C GLY A 612 -25.29 -28.83 29.91
N PRO A 613 -26.07 -28.92 31.02
CA PRO A 613 -27.14 -27.98 31.34
C PRO A 613 -26.64 -26.64 31.92
N GLU A 614 -27.51 -25.64 31.94
CA GLU A 614 -27.23 -24.24 32.30
C GLU A 614 -26.97 -24.01 33.81
N PRO A 615 -26.22 -22.95 34.19
CA PRO A 615 -25.95 -22.63 35.59
C PRO A 615 -27.17 -21.97 36.28
N VAL A 616 -27.61 -22.55 37.40
CA VAL A 616 -28.61 -21.94 38.28
C VAL A 616 -27.94 -20.99 39.27
N ALA A 617 -28.45 -19.77 39.37
CA ALA A 617 -27.93 -18.74 40.27
C ALA A 617 -28.16 -19.03 41.76
N ARG A 618 -27.38 -18.38 42.63
CA ARG A 618 -27.71 -18.18 44.05
C ARG A 618 -27.42 -16.75 44.48
N ASP A 619 -28.22 -16.28 45.42
CA ASP A 619 -28.41 -14.86 45.74
C ASP A 619 -27.32 -14.24 46.61
N ALA A 620 -27.29 -12.91 46.61
CA ALA A 620 -26.49 -12.10 47.53
C ALA A 620 -27.38 -11.48 48.62
N SER A 621 -27.06 -11.70 49.90
CA SER A 621 -27.76 -11.06 51.02
C SER A 621 -26.91 -10.96 52.30
N GLY A 622 -26.32 -9.78 52.53
CA GLY A 622 -25.67 -9.37 53.80
C GLY A 622 -24.34 -10.09 54.15
N GLY A 623 -23.43 -9.48 54.91
CA GLY A 623 -23.38 -8.10 55.41
C GLY A 623 -22.83 -7.99 56.84
N GLY A 624 -21.84 -7.10 57.06
CA GLY A 624 -21.43 -6.66 58.41
C GLY A 624 -19.99 -6.97 58.82
N GLU A 625 -19.21 -5.89 59.00
CA GLU A 625 -18.15 -5.69 60.01
C GLU A 625 -16.87 -6.57 60.04
N GLY A 626 -15.83 -6.07 60.72
CA GLY A 626 -14.62 -6.84 61.07
C GLY A 626 -13.30 -6.40 60.41
N GLY A 627 -12.82 -5.17 60.66
CA GLY A 627 -11.51 -4.73 60.16
C GLY A 627 -10.33 -5.09 61.09
N ARG A 628 -9.18 -5.50 60.52
CA ARG A 628 -7.83 -5.45 61.12
C ARG A 628 -6.71 -5.75 60.10
N SER A 629 -5.75 -4.83 59.99
CA SER A 629 -4.35 -5.05 59.57
C SER A 629 -3.57 -5.75 60.73
N PRO A 630 -2.32 -6.27 60.56
CA PRO A 630 -1.24 -5.78 59.69
C PRO A 630 -0.34 -6.89 59.05
N LEU A 631 0.93 -6.54 58.79
CA LEU A 631 2.03 -7.28 58.12
C LEU A 631 2.00 -7.11 56.58
N ASP A 632 3.01 -6.57 55.88
CA ASP A 632 4.50 -6.58 55.98
C ASP A 632 5.12 -7.98 55.82
N SER A 633 6.19 -8.19 55.04
CA SER A 633 6.93 -7.32 54.11
C SER A 633 7.68 -8.18 53.05
N ASP A 634 8.82 -7.68 52.53
CA ASP A 634 9.90 -8.40 51.81
C ASP A 634 9.66 -8.69 50.31
N ASP A 635 10.59 -8.38 49.38
CA ASP A 635 11.78 -7.52 49.48
C ASP A 635 12.14 -6.97 48.07
N ALA A 636 12.62 -5.73 47.99
CA ALA A 636 13.02 -5.04 46.74
C ALA A 636 13.85 -3.75 46.98
N GLY A 637 15.06 -3.87 47.51
CA GLY A 637 16.06 -2.79 47.47
C GLY A 637 16.57 -2.49 46.02
N GLY A 638 17.12 -1.31 45.72
CA GLY A 638 17.38 -0.15 46.59
C GLY A 638 17.99 1.05 45.84
N ASP A 639 18.68 1.91 46.59
CA ASP A 639 19.51 3.07 46.17
C ASP A 639 18.77 4.37 45.71
N ASP A 640 18.35 5.17 46.70
CA ASP A 640 18.92 6.50 47.07
C ASP A 640 19.47 7.46 45.97
N ALA A 641 19.40 8.79 46.09
CA ALA A 641 18.76 9.75 47.02
C ALA A 641 18.85 11.17 46.37
N GLY A 642 18.21 12.26 46.81
CA GLY A 642 17.21 12.48 47.86
C GLY A 642 17.19 13.97 48.29
N SER A 643 16.10 14.44 48.93
CA SER A 643 15.96 15.71 49.70
C SER A 643 16.15 17.07 48.96
N ASP A 644 15.48 18.17 49.28
CA ASP A 644 14.37 18.38 50.24
C ASP A 644 13.44 19.55 49.83
N ALA A 645 12.33 19.74 50.56
CA ALA A 645 11.29 20.74 50.28
C ALA A 645 11.22 21.89 51.31
N THR A 646 10.51 22.98 50.97
CA THR A 646 9.80 23.88 51.92
C THR A 646 8.83 24.82 51.17
N SER A 647 7.81 25.37 51.87
CA SER A 647 6.53 25.82 51.25
C SER A 647 6.06 27.25 51.71
N PRO A 648 4.81 27.77 51.45
CA PRO A 648 4.58 29.21 51.14
C PRO A 648 3.72 30.01 52.16
N PRO A 649 3.58 31.34 51.96
CA PRO A 649 2.32 31.95 51.44
C PRO A 649 2.58 32.77 50.14
N GLY A 650 1.69 33.57 49.53
CA GLY A 650 0.35 34.11 49.89
C GLY A 650 0.42 35.58 50.36
N GLU A 651 -0.50 36.51 50.03
CA GLU A 651 -1.70 36.49 49.16
C GLU A 651 -1.45 37.34 47.86
N GLY A 652 -2.36 38.07 47.17
CA GLY A 652 -3.79 38.38 47.30
C GLY A 652 -4.33 39.13 46.06
N GLY A 653 -5.65 39.37 45.95
CA GLY A 653 -6.30 39.90 44.73
C GLY A 653 -6.05 41.40 44.42
N GLY A 654 -6.56 42.00 43.33
CA GLY A 654 -7.38 41.51 42.21
C GLY A 654 -8.33 42.61 41.66
N GLY A 655 -8.70 42.58 40.37
CA GLY A 655 -9.88 43.32 39.83
C GLY A 655 -9.72 44.29 38.65
N ARG A 656 -10.36 43.95 37.51
CA ARG A 656 -11.11 44.78 36.53
C ARG A 656 -10.62 46.18 36.03
N ALA A 657 -10.27 46.21 34.73
CA ALA A 657 -11.01 46.81 33.58
C ALA A 657 -11.28 48.35 33.43
N GLY A 658 -11.09 48.83 32.19
CA GLY A 658 -11.51 50.15 31.64
C GLY A 658 -10.40 51.24 31.65
N ASP A 659 -10.41 52.29 30.81
CA ASP A 659 -11.11 52.59 29.53
C ASP A 659 -10.46 53.83 28.84
N ALA A 660 -10.62 54.01 27.52
CA ALA A 660 -10.25 55.19 26.68
C ALA A 660 -8.76 55.69 26.69
N GLY A 661 -8.28 56.56 25.78
CA GLY A 661 -8.79 57.03 24.47
C GLY A 661 -8.14 58.35 23.97
N GLY A 662 -7.81 58.45 22.66
CA GLY A 662 -7.39 59.69 21.94
C GLY A 662 -5.92 60.14 22.07
N ASP A 663 -5.39 61.11 21.29
CA ASP A 663 -5.79 61.66 19.96
C ASP A 663 -4.64 62.55 19.35
N GLY A 664 -4.72 62.94 18.07
CA GLY A 664 -3.81 63.87 17.35
C GLY A 664 -2.76 63.18 16.44
N ALA A 665 -2.52 63.54 15.16
CA ALA A 665 -2.25 64.85 14.50
C ALA A 665 -0.82 65.39 14.79
N GLU A 666 -0.05 65.99 13.87
CA GLU A 666 -0.34 66.63 12.56
C GLU A 666 0.97 66.71 11.71
N GLY A 667 0.91 67.01 10.40
CA GLY A 667 2.08 67.55 9.65
C GLY A 667 2.43 66.98 8.26
N ALA A 668 2.23 67.80 7.23
CA ALA A 668 2.90 67.79 5.91
C ALA A 668 3.54 69.20 5.71
N PRO A 669 4.25 69.61 4.61
CA PRO A 669 3.98 69.28 3.19
C PRO A 669 5.18 69.29 2.16
N ALA A 670 4.81 69.11 0.89
CA ALA A 670 5.33 69.79 -0.33
C ALA A 670 6.58 69.32 -1.10
N ASP A 671 6.52 69.64 -2.42
CA ASP A 671 7.48 69.57 -3.53
C ASP A 671 7.90 68.17 -4.07
N GLY A 672 7.93 67.90 -5.39
CA GLY A 672 7.58 68.70 -6.58
C GLY A 672 7.31 67.82 -7.84
N ALA A 673 6.93 68.42 -8.98
CA ALA A 673 6.32 67.75 -10.15
C ALA A 673 7.19 67.86 -11.46
N PRO A 674 6.68 67.61 -12.70
CA PRO A 674 6.24 66.33 -13.30
C PRO A 674 6.76 66.07 -14.76
N GLY A 675 6.36 64.92 -15.37
CA GLY A 675 6.40 64.65 -16.83
C GLY A 675 7.72 64.04 -17.36
N SER A 676 7.80 63.39 -18.53
CA SER A 676 6.83 63.01 -19.59
C SER A 676 7.36 61.73 -20.29
N GLY A 677 6.72 61.04 -21.26
CA GLY A 677 5.45 61.26 -21.97
C GLY A 677 5.57 61.12 -23.50
N GLU A 678 6.01 59.94 -23.97
CA GLU A 678 5.58 59.19 -25.18
C GLU A 678 5.37 59.88 -26.57
N GLY A 679 5.99 59.33 -27.63
CA GLY A 679 5.75 59.64 -29.06
C GLY A 679 6.60 60.80 -29.64
N ASP A 680 6.83 60.92 -30.96
CA ASP A 680 6.55 60.02 -32.10
C ASP A 680 7.53 60.33 -33.31
N PRO A 681 7.16 60.38 -34.61
CA PRO A 681 7.55 59.42 -35.67
C PRO A 681 8.58 59.92 -36.72
N GLU A 682 9.00 59.05 -37.66
CA GLU A 682 8.82 59.21 -39.14
C GLU A 682 9.58 58.13 -39.96
N GLY A 683 9.07 57.78 -41.17
CA GLY A 683 9.67 56.77 -42.06
C GLY A 683 8.82 56.35 -43.28
N ASP A 684 8.62 57.26 -44.24
CA ASP A 684 7.81 57.13 -45.47
C ASP A 684 8.07 55.84 -46.31
N GLY A 685 7.04 55.32 -46.99
CA GLY A 685 7.10 54.03 -47.69
C GLY A 685 5.99 53.66 -48.71
N ARG A 686 5.23 54.64 -49.24
CA ARG A 686 4.35 54.62 -50.45
C ARG A 686 4.07 53.25 -51.13
N ARG A 687 2.82 52.92 -51.49
CA ARG A 687 1.94 53.75 -52.33
C ARG A 687 0.50 53.24 -52.41
#